data_AF-A0A674K1F9-F1
#
_entry.id   AF-A0A674K1F9-F1
#
_cell.length_a   1.000
_cell.length_b   1.000
_cell.length_c   1.000
_cell.angle_alpha   90.00
_cell.angle_beta   90.00
_cell.angle_gamma   90.00
#
_symmetry.space_group_name_H-M   'P 1'
#
loop_
_entity.id
_entity.type
_entity.pdbx_description
1 polymer ?
#
loop_
_entity_poly.entity_id
_entity_poly.type
_entity_poly.pdbx_seq_one_letter_code
_entity_poly.pdbx_strand_id
1 'polypeptide(L)'
;RQSKQGSPGGCARCCDLLQEKLNEMNFELKSVQEASQRQDRTIQSLNEALKSKESETEELYHVIEGQNETMAKLRDMLHRSQLGHLQTSDGPSPSQQQQHMALLGLQNTLFCTQLEMQKLKRAQRQKEHQLAEARRATQLLEAAVQEEQQLKEVSWKHNQELRSVVQQVQAELQGKVQELRALEGERCCEIRAQEQRVQRLSQRLAHKEQLLQESRELLQRRQSLEKNPAVTDAMLEKLQQRIKDRDAALERAIDEKFCAVEEKEQELRQLHLSVRERERDLERLRSVLSSNEATIHSMDSLLKAKTLELEQVSATCQNLQWLKEEVEAKSSCWQKEQEGIIQQLQTSLHDRNKEVEELTATLLCKLGPGQSEIAEDLCLRLQRKERMLQDLLSDRNRQAGEHETELRELLQAMSTREQRSRVAAEKMVQALAEKSGEVQFLRQQLVGKELGKNTAADGRLLLQKDKQPFQPCVNVTFGAVVSSPGPLETAAELEKELVNAREELELMARKERESRLELSSLQSVVTAQEEELQVQASDIESLTRNIQSKEDLIKDLQMQLVDPEEIPAVERLTQEVLVLREKVATAESRGQEATGNRRQQLLLMLEGLVAEKSRLNEALQAERQLYSSLVKFHAHPDSPERGQTLRAELEGAQALRGRLEEALGRSMEHLRRLETLGAFGGGEQQSVRESPTPACLLSSGLHPATCPGWKLVTNRASLAD
;
A
#
# COMPACT_ATOMS: atom_id res chain seq x y z
N ARG A 1 42.82 -15.91 12.72
CA ARG A 1 41.94 -15.60 11.56
C ARG A 1 40.87 -16.71 11.50
N GLN A 2 39.83 -16.84 12.31
CA GLN A 2 38.86 -15.87 12.87
C GLN A 2 38.43 -14.81 11.85
N SER A 3 37.40 -15.16 11.06
CA SER A 3 36.30 -14.32 10.58
C SER A 3 35.68 -15.02 9.36
N LYS A 4 34.34 -15.04 9.27
CA LYS A 4 33.51 -15.59 8.17
C LYS A 4 32.96 -17.01 8.41
N GLN A 5 32.31 -17.20 9.56
CA GLN A 5 31.09 -18.02 9.56
C GLN A 5 30.00 -17.19 8.89
N GLY A 6 29.63 -17.54 7.65
CA GLY A 6 28.45 -16.98 6.97
C GLY A 6 27.22 -17.78 7.38
N SER A 7 26.25 -17.12 8.00
CA SER A 7 25.06 -17.73 8.59
C SER A 7 24.19 -18.49 7.56
N PRO A 8 23.83 -19.77 7.80
CA PRO A 8 22.88 -20.53 6.98
C PRO A 8 21.47 -19.91 6.93
N GLY A 9 21.15 -19.01 7.86
CA GLY A 9 19.86 -18.35 7.94
C GLY A 9 19.55 -17.37 6.80
N GLY A 10 20.53 -16.98 5.98
CA GLY A 10 20.31 -16.06 4.87
C GLY A 10 19.52 -16.68 3.72
N CYS A 11 19.80 -17.94 3.35
CA CYS A 11 19.17 -18.58 2.20
C CYS A 11 17.76 -19.10 2.51
N ALA A 12 17.55 -19.63 3.73
CA ALA A 12 16.21 -19.98 4.20
C ALA A 12 15.31 -18.72 4.23
N ARG A 13 15.80 -17.62 4.82
CA ARG A 13 15.09 -16.33 4.80
C ARG A 13 14.81 -15.81 3.39
N CYS A 14 15.71 -16.04 2.43
CA CYS A 14 15.51 -15.57 1.06
C CYS A 14 14.46 -16.42 0.32
N CYS A 15 14.45 -17.73 0.53
CA CYS A 15 13.39 -18.61 0.03
C CYS A 15 12.05 -18.31 0.71
N ASP A 16 12.04 -18.07 2.01
CA ASP A 16 10.84 -17.68 2.76
C ASP A 16 10.32 -16.32 2.25
N LEU A 17 11.20 -15.34 2.02
CA LEU A 17 10.83 -14.03 1.48
C LEU A 17 10.31 -14.11 0.05
N LEU A 18 10.87 -14.97 -0.80
CA LEU A 18 10.33 -15.21 -2.13
C LEU A 18 8.99 -15.93 -2.09
N GLN A 19 8.83 -16.89 -1.20
CA GLN A 19 7.57 -17.60 -1.00
C GLN A 19 6.51 -16.62 -0.51
N GLU A 20 6.85 -15.72 0.41
CA GLU A 20 6.02 -14.60 0.85
C GLU A 20 5.69 -13.66 -0.31
N LYS A 21 6.66 -13.27 -1.15
CA LYS A 21 6.42 -12.41 -2.33
C LYS A 21 5.57 -13.07 -3.40
N LEU A 22 5.71 -14.38 -3.61
CA LEU A 22 4.86 -15.16 -4.51
C LEU A 22 3.44 -15.26 -3.95
N ASN A 23 3.31 -15.43 -2.63
CA ASN A 23 2.02 -15.46 -1.95
C ASN A 23 1.35 -14.08 -1.98
N GLU A 24 2.11 -12.99 -1.79
CA GLU A 24 1.64 -11.61 -1.97
C GLU A 24 1.16 -11.36 -3.40
N MET A 25 1.97 -11.68 -4.43
CA MET A 25 1.53 -11.51 -5.82
C MET A 25 0.31 -12.38 -6.15
N ASN A 26 0.22 -13.60 -5.63
CA ASN A 26 -0.96 -14.45 -5.81
C ASN A 26 -2.19 -13.88 -5.08
N PHE A 27 -2.00 -13.23 -3.94
CA PHE A 27 -3.07 -12.55 -3.22
C PHE A 27 -3.52 -11.27 -3.95
N GLU A 28 -2.57 -10.49 -4.47
CA GLU A 28 -2.84 -9.31 -5.30
C GLU A 28 -3.54 -9.69 -6.60
N LEU A 29 -3.09 -10.74 -7.30
CA LEU A 29 -3.77 -11.25 -8.49
C LEU A 29 -5.21 -11.70 -8.19
N LYS A 30 -5.41 -12.43 -7.09
CA LYS A 30 -6.77 -12.81 -6.66
C LYS A 30 -7.61 -11.60 -6.30
N SER A 31 -7.03 -10.61 -5.62
CA SER A 31 -7.72 -9.36 -5.26
C SER A 31 -8.13 -8.56 -6.50
N VAL A 32 -7.24 -8.43 -7.49
CA VAL A 32 -7.50 -7.78 -8.78
C VAL A 32 -8.56 -8.56 -9.56
N GLN A 33 -8.48 -9.90 -9.58
CA GLN A 33 -9.44 -10.76 -10.26
C GLN A 33 -10.84 -10.66 -9.61
N GLU A 34 -10.92 -10.62 -8.28
CA GLU A 34 -12.17 -10.35 -7.57
C GLU A 34 -12.68 -8.92 -7.82
N ALA A 35 -11.80 -7.92 -7.91
CA ALA A 35 -12.18 -6.55 -8.23
C ALA A 35 -12.74 -6.44 -9.66
N SER A 36 -12.10 -7.09 -10.63
CA SER A 36 -12.60 -7.22 -12.01
C SER A 36 -13.97 -7.92 -12.04
N GLN A 37 -14.14 -9.04 -11.32
CA GLN A 37 -15.44 -9.69 -11.23
C GLN A 37 -16.51 -8.82 -10.54
N ARG A 38 -16.14 -7.96 -9.58
CA ARG A 38 -17.06 -6.98 -8.98
C ARG A 38 -17.42 -5.89 -9.99
N GLN A 39 -16.45 -5.42 -10.79
CA GLN A 39 -16.70 -4.47 -11.87
C GLN A 39 -17.63 -5.07 -12.94
N ASP A 40 -17.41 -6.30 -13.37
CA ASP A 40 -18.28 -7.00 -14.33
C ASP A 40 -19.71 -7.14 -13.82
N ARG A 41 -19.90 -7.52 -12.54
CA ARG A 41 -21.22 -7.55 -11.91
C ARG A 41 -21.87 -6.15 -11.89
N THR A 42 -21.09 -5.10 -11.66
CA THR A 42 -21.57 -3.71 -11.66
C THR A 42 -21.98 -3.27 -13.07
N ILE A 43 -21.16 -3.56 -14.08
CA ILE A 43 -21.45 -3.28 -15.49
C ILE A 43 -22.71 -4.04 -15.94
N GLN A 44 -22.86 -5.30 -15.54
CA GLN A 44 -24.09 -6.05 -15.80
C GLN A 44 -25.31 -5.40 -15.15
N SER A 45 -25.22 -4.97 -13.89
CA SER A 45 -26.33 -4.28 -13.20
C SER A 45 -26.70 -2.95 -13.86
N LEU A 46 -25.72 -2.18 -14.32
CA LEU A 46 -25.93 -0.91 -15.02
C LEU A 46 -26.54 -1.14 -16.40
N ASN A 47 -26.09 -2.16 -17.13
CA ASN A 47 -26.68 -2.55 -18.40
C ASN A 47 -28.14 -3.03 -18.26
N GLU A 48 -28.46 -3.75 -17.19
CA GLU A 48 -29.83 -4.14 -16.90
C GLU A 48 -30.70 -2.94 -16.53
N ALA A 49 -30.17 -1.98 -15.75
CA ALA A 49 -30.85 -0.73 -15.43
C ALA A 49 -31.09 0.12 -16.69
N LEU A 50 -30.11 0.21 -17.58
CA LEU A 50 -30.23 0.92 -18.86
C LEU A 50 -31.34 0.29 -19.73
N LYS A 51 -31.33 -1.03 -19.90
CA LYS A 51 -32.39 -1.74 -20.64
C LYS A 51 -33.77 -1.57 -20.03
N SER A 52 -33.86 -1.52 -18.70
CA SER A 52 -35.11 -1.18 -18.00
C SER A 52 -35.57 0.24 -18.35
N LYS A 53 -34.66 1.23 -18.32
CA LYS A 53 -34.98 2.61 -18.71
C LYS A 53 -35.35 2.76 -20.18
N GLU A 54 -34.67 2.06 -21.08
CA GLU A 54 -35.05 2.01 -22.50
C GLU A 54 -36.47 1.46 -22.66
N SER A 55 -36.81 0.36 -21.97
CA SER A 55 -38.17 -0.18 -22.00
C SER A 55 -39.21 0.76 -21.40
N GLU A 56 -38.89 1.48 -20.31
CA GLU A 56 -39.77 2.53 -19.75
C GLU A 56 -39.99 3.67 -20.76
N THR A 57 -38.95 4.08 -21.49
CA THR A 57 -39.08 5.11 -22.52
C THR A 57 -39.93 4.65 -23.69
N GLU A 58 -39.76 3.42 -24.17
CA GLU A 58 -40.61 2.81 -25.20
C GLU A 58 -42.08 2.73 -24.75
N GLU A 59 -42.33 2.34 -23.50
CA GLU A 59 -43.67 2.36 -22.93
C GLU A 59 -44.28 3.77 -22.89
N LEU A 60 -43.49 4.79 -22.54
CA LEU A 60 -43.93 6.19 -22.56
C LEU A 60 -44.26 6.66 -23.99
N TYR A 61 -43.45 6.29 -24.98
CA TYR A 61 -43.75 6.56 -26.39
C TYR A 61 -45.08 5.93 -26.80
N HIS A 62 -45.31 4.66 -26.48
CA HIS A 62 -46.58 4.00 -26.76
C HIS A 62 -47.78 4.63 -26.04
N VAL A 63 -47.59 5.17 -24.82
CA VAL A 63 -48.63 5.92 -24.12
C VAL A 63 -48.96 7.24 -24.84
N ILE A 64 -47.94 7.97 -25.29
CA ILE A 64 -48.10 9.24 -26.03
C ILE A 64 -48.82 8.97 -27.36
N GLU A 65 -48.44 7.93 -28.09
CA GLU A 65 -49.10 7.51 -29.32
C GLU A 65 -50.58 7.18 -29.08
N GLY A 66 -50.87 6.37 -28.05
CA GLY A 66 -52.25 6.05 -27.67
C GLY A 66 -53.08 7.29 -27.27
N GLN A 67 -52.46 8.25 -26.57
CA GLN A 67 -53.10 9.53 -26.24
C GLN A 67 -53.37 10.37 -27.49
N ASN A 68 -52.44 10.42 -28.44
CA ASN A 68 -52.62 11.12 -29.71
C ASN A 68 -53.73 10.49 -30.56
N GLU A 69 -53.81 9.16 -30.61
CA GLU A 69 -54.91 8.45 -31.27
C GLU A 69 -56.27 8.73 -30.62
N THR A 70 -56.34 8.71 -29.28
CA THR A 70 -57.60 9.02 -28.59
C THR A 70 -58.01 10.47 -28.81
N MET A 71 -57.06 11.43 -28.82
CA MET A 71 -57.34 12.80 -29.21
C MET A 71 -57.83 12.92 -30.66
N ALA A 72 -57.24 12.18 -31.60
CA ALA A 72 -57.72 12.13 -32.99
C ALA A 72 -59.14 11.58 -33.08
N LYS A 73 -59.44 10.46 -32.39
CA LYS A 73 -60.79 9.88 -32.33
C LYS A 73 -61.81 10.84 -31.69
N LEU A 74 -61.43 11.59 -30.65
CA LEU A 74 -62.29 12.60 -30.05
C LEU A 74 -62.55 13.79 -30.99
N ARG A 75 -61.53 14.25 -31.73
CA ARG A 75 -61.70 15.28 -32.78
C ARG A 75 -62.63 14.79 -33.89
N ASP A 76 -62.45 13.56 -34.35
CA ASP A 76 -63.32 12.96 -35.37
C ASP A 76 -64.76 12.79 -34.89
N MET A 77 -64.97 12.36 -33.65
CA MET A 77 -66.31 12.26 -33.06
C MET A 77 -66.97 13.63 -32.90
N LEU A 78 -66.22 14.66 -32.51
CA LEU A 78 -66.70 16.04 -32.45
C LEU A 78 -67.12 16.53 -33.85
N HIS A 79 -66.28 16.30 -34.86
CA HIS A 79 -66.60 16.65 -36.25
C HIS A 79 -67.82 15.89 -36.77
N ARG A 80 -67.94 14.59 -36.50
CA ARG A 80 -69.12 13.78 -36.88
C ARG A 80 -70.39 14.22 -36.14
N SER A 81 -70.29 14.59 -34.87
CA SER A 81 -71.41 15.12 -34.09
C SER A 81 -71.89 16.46 -34.62
N GLN A 82 -70.97 17.36 -34.98
CA GLN A 82 -71.26 18.65 -35.61
C GLN A 82 -71.89 18.48 -37.00
N LEU A 83 -71.39 17.53 -37.81
CA LEU A 83 -71.95 17.16 -39.11
C LEU A 83 -73.34 16.51 -38.99
N GLY A 84 -73.58 15.68 -37.98
CA GLY A 84 -74.87 15.06 -37.71
C GLY A 84 -75.95 16.09 -37.32
N HIS A 85 -75.60 17.13 -36.55
CA HIS A 85 -76.51 18.22 -36.22
C HIS A 85 -76.86 19.12 -37.42
N LEU A 86 -75.97 19.20 -38.42
CA LEU A 86 -76.22 19.94 -39.66
C LEU A 86 -77.01 19.13 -40.71
N GLN A 87 -77.08 17.81 -40.58
CA GLN A 87 -77.81 16.92 -41.51
C GLN A 87 -79.21 16.49 -41.03
N THR A 88 -79.59 16.69 -39.77
CA THR A 88 -80.96 16.41 -39.28
C THR A 88 -81.84 17.65 -39.35
N SER A 89 -82.30 17.97 -40.55
CA SER A 89 -83.45 18.85 -40.80
C SER A 89 -84.72 17.98 -40.92
N ASP A 90 -85.16 17.37 -39.82
CA ASP A 90 -86.54 16.92 -39.56
C ASP A 90 -86.59 16.31 -38.13
N GLY A 91 -87.53 16.77 -37.30
CA GLY A 91 -87.56 16.47 -35.87
C GLY A 91 -87.85 14.98 -35.55
N PRO A 92 -87.05 14.31 -34.71
CA PRO A 92 -87.25 12.89 -34.38
C PRO A 92 -88.35 12.70 -33.32
N SER A 93 -88.96 11.51 -33.33
CA SER A 93 -90.01 11.10 -32.39
C SER A 93 -89.45 10.82 -30.97
N PRO A 94 -90.22 11.08 -29.88
CA PRO A 94 -89.72 11.00 -28.50
C PRO A 94 -89.30 9.59 -28.06
N SER A 95 -89.84 8.53 -28.66
CA SER A 95 -89.44 7.14 -28.38
C SER A 95 -88.09 6.76 -28.98
N GLN A 96 -87.75 7.28 -30.17
CA GLN A 96 -86.41 7.11 -30.77
C GLN A 96 -85.34 7.85 -29.96
N GLN A 97 -85.67 9.00 -29.40
CA GLN A 97 -84.72 9.80 -28.62
C GLN A 97 -84.35 9.12 -27.30
N GLN A 98 -85.29 8.43 -26.66
CA GLN A 98 -85.04 7.67 -25.43
C GLN A 98 -84.19 6.41 -25.66
N GLN A 99 -84.42 5.69 -26.77
CA GLN A 99 -83.57 4.57 -27.18
C GLN A 99 -82.15 5.05 -27.56
N HIS A 100 -82.03 6.19 -28.22
CA HIS A 100 -80.76 6.81 -28.55
C HIS A 100 -79.97 7.20 -27.29
N MET A 101 -80.64 7.78 -26.30
CA MET A 101 -80.04 8.11 -25.00
C MET A 101 -79.60 6.86 -24.22
N ALA A 102 -80.37 5.77 -24.25
CA ALA A 102 -79.98 4.51 -23.61
C ALA A 102 -78.79 3.84 -24.30
N LEU A 103 -78.74 3.88 -25.65
CA LEU A 103 -77.61 3.39 -26.45
C LEU A 103 -76.34 4.21 -26.18
N LEU A 104 -76.44 5.54 -26.12
CA LEU A 104 -75.35 6.44 -25.73
C LEU A 104 -74.87 6.14 -24.30
N GLY A 105 -75.79 5.90 -23.37
CA GLY A 105 -75.47 5.51 -22.00
C GLY A 105 -74.67 4.20 -21.91
N LEU A 106 -75.11 3.16 -22.64
CA LEU A 106 -74.40 1.88 -22.74
C LEU A 106 -73.04 2.00 -23.46
N GLN A 107 -72.95 2.85 -24.47
CA GLN A 107 -71.70 3.12 -25.18
C GLN A 107 -70.69 3.83 -24.28
N ASN A 108 -71.16 4.73 -23.41
CA ASN A 108 -70.34 5.45 -22.45
C ASN A 108 -69.87 4.52 -21.31
N THR A 109 -70.73 3.63 -20.80
CA THR A 109 -70.32 2.63 -19.79
C THR A 109 -69.35 1.59 -20.37
N LEU A 110 -69.55 1.15 -21.62
CA LEU A 110 -68.58 0.30 -22.34
C LEU A 110 -67.22 1.01 -22.46
N PHE A 111 -67.21 2.29 -22.82
CA PHE A 111 -65.98 3.07 -22.93
C PHE A 111 -65.26 3.22 -21.57
N CYS A 112 -65.99 3.56 -20.50
CA CYS A 112 -65.44 3.67 -19.15
C CYS A 112 -64.82 2.35 -18.67
N THR A 113 -65.53 1.23 -18.83
CA THR A 113 -65.03 -0.10 -18.44
C THR A 113 -63.83 -0.54 -19.28
N GLN A 114 -63.77 -0.17 -20.57
CA GLN A 114 -62.61 -0.42 -21.42
C GLN A 114 -61.39 0.39 -20.98
N LEU A 115 -61.59 1.63 -20.54
CA LEU A 115 -60.54 2.47 -19.98
C LEU A 115 -60.02 1.93 -18.63
N GLU A 116 -60.92 1.48 -17.76
CA GLU A 116 -60.58 0.83 -16.49
C GLU A 116 -59.80 -0.47 -16.70
N MET A 117 -60.22 -1.30 -17.66
CA MET A 117 -59.48 -2.51 -18.01
C MET A 117 -58.07 -2.18 -18.55
N GLN A 118 -57.90 -1.12 -19.34
CA GLN A 118 -56.57 -0.67 -19.76
C GLN A 118 -55.72 -0.17 -18.57
N LYS A 119 -56.31 0.59 -17.63
CA LYS A 119 -55.61 1.02 -16.41
C LYS A 119 -55.15 -0.17 -15.57
N LEU A 120 -56.01 -1.17 -15.38
CA LEU A 120 -55.68 -2.39 -14.63
C LEU A 120 -54.61 -3.23 -15.33
N LYS A 121 -54.64 -3.36 -16.66
CA LYS A 121 -53.58 -4.04 -17.42
C LYS A 121 -52.22 -3.35 -17.29
N ARG A 122 -52.18 -2.02 -17.26
CA ARG A 122 -50.94 -1.27 -17.00
C ARG A 122 -50.44 -1.52 -15.57
N ALA A 123 -51.32 -1.44 -14.58
CA ALA A 123 -50.98 -1.73 -13.19
C ALA A 123 -50.47 -3.17 -12.99
N GLN A 124 -51.05 -4.15 -13.70
CA GLN A 124 -50.60 -5.54 -13.67
C GLN A 124 -49.18 -5.69 -14.22
N ARG A 125 -48.87 -5.11 -15.39
CA ARG A 125 -47.52 -5.16 -15.97
C ARG A 125 -46.48 -4.51 -15.05
N GLN A 126 -46.82 -3.38 -14.45
CA GLN A 126 -45.96 -2.73 -13.45
C GLN A 126 -45.70 -3.64 -12.24
N LYS A 127 -46.71 -4.38 -11.76
CA LYS A 127 -46.55 -5.33 -10.65
C LYS A 127 -45.73 -6.55 -11.04
N GLU A 128 -45.86 -7.05 -12.27
CA GLU A 128 -45.04 -8.14 -12.81
C GLU A 128 -43.57 -7.73 -12.94
N HIS A 129 -43.30 -6.49 -13.39
CA HIS A 129 -41.95 -5.93 -13.44
C HIS A 129 -41.33 -5.83 -12.04
N GLN A 130 -42.05 -5.22 -11.08
CA GLN A 130 -41.62 -5.11 -9.68
C GLN A 130 -41.30 -6.48 -9.05
N LEU A 131 -42.10 -7.50 -9.38
CA LEU A 131 -41.89 -8.85 -8.88
C LEU A 131 -40.68 -9.53 -9.53
N ALA A 132 -40.43 -9.28 -10.81
CA ALA A 132 -39.22 -9.76 -11.48
C ALA A 132 -37.95 -9.10 -10.92
N GLU A 133 -37.99 -7.79 -10.68
CA GLU A 133 -36.91 -7.05 -10.03
C GLU A 133 -36.64 -7.56 -8.61
N ALA A 134 -37.69 -7.75 -7.80
CA ALA A 134 -37.55 -8.32 -6.47
C ALA A 134 -36.93 -9.72 -6.50
N ARG A 135 -37.31 -10.57 -7.46
CA ARG A 135 -36.70 -11.90 -7.64
C ARG A 135 -35.22 -11.83 -7.99
N ARG A 136 -34.82 -10.92 -8.88
CA ARG A 136 -33.40 -10.70 -9.22
C ARG A 136 -32.62 -10.21 -8.00
N ALA A 137 -33.18 -9.26 -7.25
CA ALA A 137 -32.56 -8.77 -6.02
C ALA A 137 -32.35 -9.89 -4.99
N THR A 138 -33.33 -10.78 -4.82
CA THR A 138 -33.17 -11.95 -3.94
C THR A 138 -32.08 -12.90 -4.42
N GLN A 139 -31.99 -13.18 -5.72
CA GLN A 139 -30.95 -14.05 -6.28
C GLN A 139 -29.54 -13.47 -6.10
N LEU A 140 -29.37 -12.15 -6.28
CA LEU A 140 -28.10 -11.47 -6.03
C LEU A 140 -27.71 -11.53 -4.55
N LEU A 141 -28.67 -11.35 -3.64
CA LEU A 141 -28.44 -11.49 -2.20
C LEU A 141 -28.08 -12.94 -1.82
N GLU A 142 -28.75 -13.94 -2.39
CA GLU A 142 -28.43 -15.35 -2.18
C GLU A 142 -27.00 -15.68 -2.64
N ALA A 143 -26.59 -15.18 -3.81
CA ALA A 143 -25.23 -15.35 -4.32
C ALA A 143 -24.19 -14.68 -3.40
N ALA A 144 -24.44 -13.43 -2.97
CA ALA A 144 -23.56 -12.73 -2.04
C ALA A 144 -23.42 -13.46 -0.69
N VAL A 145 -24.52 -14.03 -0.17
CA VAL A 145 -24.48 -14.83 1.07
C VAL A 145 -23.66 -16.11 0.89
N GLN A 146 -23.74 -16.76 -0.28
CA GLN A 146 -22.94 -17.95 -0.58
C GLN A 146 -21.44 -17.61 -0.72
N GLU A 147 -21.10 -16.50 -1.38
CA GLU A 147 -19.71 -16.01 -1.47
C GLU A 147 -19.13 -15.71 -0.09
N GLU A 148 -19.88 -15.02 0.77
CA GLU A 148 -19.51 -14.75 2.16
C GLU A 148 -19.31 -16.03 2.99
N GLN A 149 -20.12 -17.07 2.75
CA GLN A 149 -19.94 -18.37 3.40
C GLN A 149 -18.64 -19.04 2.96
N GLN A 150 -18.32 -19.02 1.66
CA GLN A 150 -17.07 -19.57 1.15
C GLN A 150 -15.85 -18.84 1.71
N LEU A 151 -15.89 -17.51 1.79
CA LEU A 151 -14.82 -16.71 2.39
C LEU A 151 -14.61 -17.07 3.86
N LYS A 152 -15.69 -17.26 4.63
CA LYS A 152 -15.62 -17.73 6.02
C LYS A 152 -15.00 -19.11 6.13
N GLU A 153 -15.32 -20.05 5.24
CA GLU A 153 -14.72 -21.38 5.24
C GLU A 153 -13.22 -21.35 4.93
N VAL A 154 -12.79 -20.56 3.94
CA VAL A 154 -11.38 -20.40 3.60
C VAL A 154 -10.61 -19.76 4.76
N SER A 155 -11.17 -18.70 5.35
CA SER A 155 -10.59 -18.05 6.53
C SER A 155 -10.50 -19.00 7.73
N TRP A 156 -11.52 -19.83 7.95
CA TRP A 156 -11.51 -20.83 9.02
C TRP A 156 -10.41 -21.89 8.81
N LYS A 157 -10.22 -22.39 7.58
CA LYS A 157 -9.14 -23.33 7.23
C LYS A 157 -7.76 -22.73 7.49
N HIS A 158 -7.53 -21.49 7.04
CA HIS A 158 -6.27 -20.80 7.29
C HIS A 158 -6.01 -20.60 8.80
N ASN A 159 -7.03 -20.23 9.56
CA ASN A 159 -6.92 -20.13 11.02
C ASN A 159 -6.59 -21.48 11.68
N GLN A 160 -7.11 -22.59 11.15
CA GLN A 160 -6.79 -23.94 11.63
C GLN A 160 -5.34 -24.31 11.32
N GLU A 161 -4.84 -24.01 10.13
CA GLU A 161 -3.44 -24.22 9.73
C GLU A 161 -2.48 -23.42 10.62
N LEU A 162 -2.77 -22.13 10.85
CA LEU A 162 -1.99 -21.28 11.75
C LEU A 162 -1.93 -21.87 13.17
N ARG A 163 -3.06 -22.36 13.69
CA ARG A 163 -3.07 -23.03 15.01
C ARG A 163 -2.20 -24.27 15.03
N SER A 164 -2.21 -25.07 13.97
CA SER A 164 -1.36 -26.25 13.84
C SER A 164 0.12 -25.88 13.82
N VAL A 165 0.51 -24.85 13.06
CA VAL A 165 1.90 -24.37 12.99
C VAL A 165 2.36 -23.84 14.35
N VAL A 166 1.53 -23.05 15.03
CA VAL A 166 1.85 -22.56 16.38
C VAL A 166 2.05 -23.71 17.37
N GLN A 167 1.20 -24.73 17.35
CA GLN A 167 1.35 -25.90 18.21
C GLN A 167 2.63 -26.68 17.90
N GLN A 168 2.98 -26.82 16.62
CA GLN A 168 4.21 -27.49 16.20
C GLN A 168 5.45 -26.72 16.68
N VAL A 169 5.51 -25.41 16.46
CA VAL A 169 6.63 -24.57 16.92
C VAL A 169 6.75 -24.59 18.45
N GLN A 170 5.62 -24.60 19.17
CA GLN A 170 5.63 -24.75 20.63
C GLN A 170 6.21 -26.10 21.06
N ALA A 171 5.87 -27.20 20.38
CA ALA A 171 6.42 -28.52 20.68
C ALA A 171 7.93 -28.59 20.37
N GLU A 172 8.37 -28.03 19.24
CA GLU A 172 9.79 -27.96 18.87
C GLU A 172 10.59 -27.13 19.87
N LEU A 173 10.07 -25.98 20.31
CA LEU A 173 10.69 -25.16 21.35
C LEU A 173 10.81 -25.92 22.67
N GLN A 174 9.76 -26.61 23.10
CA GLN A 174 9.79 -27.44 24.31
C GLN A 174 10.84 -28.56 24.19
N GLY A 175 10.96 -29.20 23.03
CA GLY A 175 12.00 -30.18 22.73
C GLY A 175 13.41 -29.59 22.87
N LYS A 176 13.65 -28.41 22.27
CA LYS A 176 14.94 -27.71 22.36
C LYS A 176 15.29 -27.31 23.79
N VAL A 177 14.32 -26.86 24.58
CA VAL A 177 14.52 -26.55 26.01
C VAL A 177 14.92 -27.80 26.81
N GLN A 178 14.31 -28.96 26.51
CA GLN A 178 14.67 -30.21 27.17
C GLN A 178 16.09 -30.69 26.78
N GLU A 179 16.44 -30.59 25.49
CA GLU A 179 17.79 -30.89 25.00
C GLU A 179 18.85 -30.02 25.68
N LEU A 180 18.63 -28.70 25.78
CA LEU A 180 19.54 -27.78 26.45
C LEU A 180 19.73 -28.14 27.93
N ARG A 181 18.64 -28.44 28.65
CA ARG A 181 18.71 -28.88 30.05
C ARG A 181 19.50 -30.18 30.22
N ALA A 182 19.37 -31.12 29.28
CA ALA A 182 20.15 -32.36 29.30
C ALA A 182 21.66 -32.07 29.13
N LEU A 183 22.02 -31.26 28.13
CA LEU A 183 23.40 -30.85 27.88
C LEU A 183 24.02 -30.06 29.04
N GLU A 184 23.24 -29.17 29.67
CA GLU A 184 23.65 -28.48 30.90
C GLU A 184 23.92 -29.46 32.05
N GLY A 185 23.05 -30.46 32.21
CA GLY A 185 23.24 -31.53 33.18
C GLY A 185 24.52 -32.34 32.96
N GLU A 186 24.80 -32.71 31.70
CA GLU A 186 26.02 -33.42 31.30
C GLU A 186 27.27 -32.58 31.60
N ARG A 187 27.29 -31.31 31.21
CA ARG A 187 28.41 -30.39 31.52
C ARG A 187 28.64 -30.26 33.03
N CYS A 188 27.57 -30.18 33.83
CA CYS A 188 27.70 -30.16 35.28
C CYS A 188 28.34 -31.44 35.83
N CYS A 189 28.00 -32.61 35.27
CA CYS A 189 28.63 -33.88 35.62
C CYS A 189 30.12 -33.91 35.24
N GLU A 190 30.47 -33.42 34.05
CA GLU A 190 31.86 -33.34 33.60
C GLU A 190 32.71 -32.43 34.49
N ILE A 191 32.20 -31.24 34.83
CA ILE A 191 32.87 -30.30 35.73
C ILE A 191 33.13 -30.96 37.08
N ARG A 192 32.11 -31.61 37.68
CA ARG A 192 32.28 -32.35 38.95
C ARG A 192 33.34 -33.45 38.85
N ALA A 193 33.38 -34.20 37.75
CA ALA A 193 34.39 -35.24 37.53
C ALA A 193 35.81 -34.66 37.40
N GLN A 194 35.95 -33.51 36.74
CA GLN A 194 37.23 -32.79 36.63
C GLN A 194 37.69 -32.27 38.00
N GLU A 195 36.80 -31.66 38.79
CA GLU A 195 37.09 -31.21 40.15
C GLU A 195 37.61 -32.36 41.04
N GLN A 196 36.95 -33.51 41.00
CA GLN A 196 37.40 -34.71 41.71
C GLN A 196 38.78 -35.20 41.23
N ARG A 197 39.07 -35.10 39.92
CA ARG A 197 40.38 -35.45 39.37
C ARG A 197 41.46 -34.50 39.86
N VAL A 198 41.19 -33.19 39.90
CA VAL A 198 42.10 -32.18 40.45
C VAL A 198 42.38 -32.47 41.93
N GLN A 199 41.35 -32.72 42.73
CA GLN A 199 41.51 -33.06 44.15
C GLN A 199 42.42 -34.29 44.35
N ARG A 200 42.22 -35.37 43.59
CA ARG A 200 43.07 -36.56 43.64
C ARG A 200 44.52 -36.27 43.23
N LEU A 201 44.73 -35.42 42.23
CA LEU A 201 46.08 -35.02 41.80
C LEU A 201 46.78 -34.19 42.89
N SER A 202 46.08 -33.25 43.53
CA SER A 202 46.62 -32.46 44.64
C SER A 202 47.06 -33.35 45.81
N GLN A 203 46.26 -34.37 46.17
CA GLN A 203 46.62 -35.34 47.20
C GLN A 203 47.88 -36.14 46.83
N ARG A 204 48.00 -36.60 45.58
CA ARG A 204 49.18 -37.33 45.09
C ARG A 204 50.43 -36.45 45.05
N LEU A 205 50.29 -35.18 44.68
CA LEU A 205 51.38 -34.21 44.66
C LEU A 205 51.93 -34.00 46.08
N ALA A 206 51.06 -33.74 47.06
CA ALA A 206 51.44 -33.58 48.46
C ALA A 206 52.19 -34.82 49.00
N HIS A 207 51.74 -36.03 48.63
CA HIS A 207 52.44 -37.26 49.01
C HIS A 207 53.83 -37.39 48.38
N LYS A 208 53.99 -37.02 47.10
CA LYS A 208 55.31 -37.03 46.43
C LYS A 208 56.26 -36.02 47.06
N GLU A 209 55.77 -34.85 47.45
CA GLU A 209 56.57 -33.84 48.15
C GLU A 209 57.11 -34.38 49.48
N GLN A 210 56.28 -35.12 50.23
CA GLN A 210 56.70 -35.80 51.45
C GLN A 210 57.83 -36.81 51.19
N LEU A 211 57.68 -37.69 50.19
CA LEU A 211 58.71 -38.70 49.84
C LEU A 211 60.04 -38.08 49.38
N LEU A 212 59.98 -36.96 48.66
CA LEU A 212 61.17 -36.21 48.26
C LEU A 212 61.92 -35.65 49.46
N GLN A 213 61.20 -35.24 50.50
CA GLN A 213 61.80 -34.77 51.75
C GLN A 213 62.56 -35.91 52.45
N GLU A 214 61.94 -37.08 52.59
CA GLU A 214 62.56 -38.27 53.18
C GLU A 214 63.81 -38.72 52.40
N SER A 215 63.79 -38.64 51.07
CA SER A 215 64.93 -39.01 50.21
C SER A 215 66.15 -38.09 50.40
N ARG A 216 65.92 -36.79 50.64
CA ARG A 216 66.99 -35.83 50.94
C ARG A 216 67.69 -36.18 52.26
N GLU A 217 66.93 -36.59 53.26
CA GLU A 217 67.45 -37.03 54.56
C GLU A 217 68.31 -38.30 54.43
N LEU A 218 67.93 -39.24 53.56
CA LEU A 218 68.72 -40.46 53.31
C LEU A 218 70.03 -40.20 52.55
N LEU A 219 70.05 -39.26 51.60
CA LEU A 219 71.28 -38.89 50.88
C LEU A 219 72.34 -38.29 51.82
N GLN A 220 71.92 -37.54 52.85
CA GLN A 220 72.81 -37.05 53.89
C GLN A 220 73.48 -38.19 54.67
N ARG A 221 72.75 -39.29 54.93
CA ARG A 221 73.29 -40.49 55.61
C ARG A 221 74.27 -41.29 54.75
N ARG A 222 74.21 -41.17 53.42
CA ARG A 222 75.11 -41.88 52.51
C ARG A 222 76.50 -41.25 52.42
N GLN A 223 76.60 -39.93 52.59
CA GLN A 223 77.86 -39.20 52.55
C GLN A 223 78.81 -39.57 53.70
N SER A 224 78.30 -40.19 54.77
CA SER A 224 79.09 -40.58 55.96
C SER A 224 79.71 -41.99 55.90
N LEU A 225 79.69 -42.68 54.74
CA LEU A 225 79.95 -44.11 54.68
C LEU A 225 80.91 -44.53 53.56
N GLU A 226 82.18 -44.12 53.61
CA GLU A 226 83.24 -44.68 52.76
C GLU A 226 84.35 -45.32 53.61
N LYS A 227 84.45 -46.66 53.59
CA LYS A 227 85.64 -47.54 53.80
C LYS A 227 85.20 -48.95 54.27
N ASN A 228 85.15 -49.97 53.39
CA ASN A 228 85.39 -51.40 53.73
C ASN A 228 85.26 -52.38 52.52
N PRO A 229 86.04 -53.48 52.46
CA PRO A 229 86.08 -54.42 51.32
C PRO A 229 85.04 -55.56 51.33
N ALA A 230 84.25 -55.80 52.38
CA ALA A 230 83.02 -56.63 52.29
C ALA A 230 81.96 -55.99 51.35
N VAL A 231 82.18 -54.74 50.97
CA VAL A 231 81.36 -53.97 50.03
C VAL A 231 81.57 -54.43 48.59
N THR A 232 82.70 -55.08 48.24
CA THR A 232 82.98 -55.47 46.84
C THR A 232 82.17 -56.68 46.37
N ASP A 233 81.96 -57.68 47.23
CA ASP A 233 81.07 -58.81 46.90
C ASP A 233 79.59 -58.37 46.93
N ALA A 234 79.22 -57.58 47.93
CA ALA A 234 77.94 -56.87 47.93
C ALA A 234 77.79 -55.91 46.72
N MET A 235 78.89 -55.45 46.11
CA MET A 235 78.87 -54.63 44.89
C MET A 235 78.64 -55.49 43.66
N LEU A 236 79.22 -56.69 43.57
CA LEU A 236 78.98 -57.63 42.48
C LEU A 236 77.53 -58.14 42.49
N GLU A 237 76.98 -58.49 43.66
CA GLU A 237 75.56 -58.79 43.79
C GLU A 237 74.68 -57.59 43.39
N LYS A 238 75.08 -56.37 43.76
CA LYS A 238 74.41 -55.14 43.30
C LYS A 238 74.54 -54.93 41.79
N LEU A 239 75.64 -55.32 41.15
CA LEU A 239 75.80 -55.22 39.70
C LEU A 239 74.92 -56.24 38.99
N GLN A 240 74.85 -57.48 39.49
CA GLN A 240 73.94 -58.49 38.96
C GLN A 240 72.47 -58.07 39.16
N GLN A 241 72.12 -57.54 40.32
CA GLN A 241 70.78 -57.00 40.57
C GLN A 241 70.49 -55.81 39.63
N ARG A 242 71.45 -54.91 39.41
CA ARG A 242 71.29 -53.80 38.46
C ARG A 242 71.10 -54.26 37.01
N ILE A 243 71.75 -55.33 36.59
CA ILE A 243 71.55 -55.90 35.26
C ILE A 243 70.12 -56.45 35.16
N LYS A 244 69.66 -57.21 36.16
CA LYS A 244 68.26 -57.70 36.22
C LYS A 244 67.25 -56.54 36.25
N ASP A 245 67.50 -55.52 37.06
CA ASP A 245 66.65 -54.34 37.15
C ASP A 245 66.62 -53.55 35.83
N ARG A 246 67.77 -53.48 35.13
CA ARG A 246 67.87 -52.86 33.81
C ARG A 246 67.08 -53.65 32.78
N ASP A 247 67.23 -54.97 32.74
CA ASP A 247 66.55 -55.81 31.76
C ASP A 247 65.03 -55.78 32.01
N ALA A 248 64.58 -55.84 33.27
CA ALA A 248 63.18 -55.65 33.63
C ALA A 248 62.65 -54.22 33.36
N ALA A 249 63.52 -53.20 33.44
CA ALA A 249 63.16 -51.84 33.03
C ALA A 249 63.06 -51.68 31.52
N LEU A 250 63.89 -52.39 30.75
CA LEU A 250 63.83 -52.42 29.30
C LEU A 250 62.58 -53.15 28.81
N GLU A 251 62.22 -54.29 29.39
CA GLU A 251 60.97 -55.00 29.08
C GLU A 251 59.75 -54.11 29.34
N ARG A 252 59.68 -53.50 30.54
CA ARG A 252 58.61 -52.54 30.85
C ARG A 252 58.58 -51.36 29.88
N ALA A 253 59.73 -50.81 29.52
CA ALA A 253 59.80 -49.72 28.56
C ALA A 253 59.35 -50.15 27.16
N ILE A 254 59.66 -51.38 26.74
CA ILE A 254 59.22 -51.95 25.46
C ILE A 254 57.69 -52.14 25.47
N ASP A 255 57.13 -52.73 26.52
CA ASP A 255 55.69 -52.91 26.68
C ASP A 255 54.95 -51.57 26.69
N GLU A 256 55.45 -50.59 27.45
CA GLU A 256 54.93 -49.22 27.45
C GLU A 256 54.97 -48.58 26.06
N LYS A 257 56.01 -48.84 25.25
CA LYS A 257 56.09 -48.35 23.87
C LYS A 257 55.11 -49.06 22.95
N PHE A 258 54.89 -50.36 23.11
CA PHE A 258 53.87 -51.09 22.34
C PHE A 258 52.46 -50.60 22.67
N CYS A 259 52.11 -50.46 23.95
CA CYS A 259 50.82 -49.89 24.36
C CYS A 259 50.65 -48.46 23.80
N ALA A 260 51.69 -47.62 23.87
CA ALA A 260 51.62 -46.27 23.30
C ALA A 260 51.43 -46.27 21.76
N VAL A 261 52.02 -47.23 21.04
CA VAL A 261 51.81 -47.38 19.59
C VAL A 261 50.38 -47.82 19.29
N GLU A 262 49.84 -48.78 20.04
CA GLU A 262 48.45 -49.23 19.87
C GLU A 262 47.44 -48.11 20.14
N GLU A 263 47.66 -47.30 21.18
CA GLU A 263 46.87 -46.10 21.46
C GLU A 263 46.93 -45.12 20.29
N LYS A 264 48.12 -44.88 19.71
CA LYS A 264 48.29 -44.01 18.55
C LYS A 264 47.63 -44.57 17.29
N GLU A 265 47.65 -45.87 17.07
CA GLU A 265 46.90 -46.50 15.98
C GLU A 265 45.39 -46.36 16.16
N GLN A 266 44.88 -46.47 17.39
CA GLN A 266 43.47 -46.25 17.69
C GLN A 266 43.09 -44.78 17.45
N GLU A 267 43.90 -43.83 17.92
CA GLU A 267 43.73 -42.40 17.63
C GLU A 267 43.73 -42.13 16.11
N LEU A 268 44.66 -42.73 15.36
CA LEU A 268 44.70 -42.60 13.89
C LEU A 268 43.42 -43.16 13.26
N ARG A 269 42.94 -44.34 13.67
CA ARG A 269 41.67 -44.90 13.15
C ARG A 269 40.50 -43.98 13.44
N GLN A 270 40.42 -43.40 14.64
CA GLN A 270 39.39 -42.42 15.00
C GLN A 270 39.48 -41.15 14.14
N LEU A 271 40.69 -40.63 13.91
CA LEU A 271 40.90 -39.46 13.04
C LEU A 271 40.47 -39.75 11.59
N HIS A 272 40.79 -40.93 11.04
CA HIS A 272 40.34 -41.30 9.70
C HIS A 272 38.81 -41.34 9.58
N LEU A 273 38.10 -41.84 10.60
CA LEU A 273 36.64 -41.83 10.63
C LEU A 273 36.10 -40.39 10.67
N SER A 274 36.68 -39.54 11.52
CA SER A 274 36.29 -38.12 11.62
C SER A 274 36.52 -37.36 10.31
N VAL A 275 37.62 -37.62 9.61
CA VAL A 275 37.90 -37.00 8.29
C VAL A 275 36.87 -37.43 7.26
N ARG A 276 36.52 -38.73 7.20
CA ARG A 276 35.48 -39.22 6.29
C ARG A 276 34.10 -38.64 6.57
N GLU A 277 33.76 -38.44 7.84
CA GLU A 277 32.52 -37.76 8.22
C GLU A 277 32.53 -36.30 7.76
N ARG A 278 33.64 -35.60 7.96
CA ARG A 278 33.84 -34.23 7.47
C ARG A 278 33.75 -34.12 5.95
N GLU A 279 34.30 -35.08 5.21
CA GLU A 279 34.19 -35.13 3.74
C GLU A 279 32.73 -35.25 3.29
N ARG A 280 31.96 -36.15 3.92
CA ARG A 280 30.51 -36.27 3.66
C ARG A 280 29.75 -35.00 4.01
N ASP A 281 30.12 -34.34 5.09
CA ASP A 281 29.52 -33.05 5.46
C ASP A 281 29.84 -31.97 4.42
N LEU A 282 31.07 -31.93 3.91
CA LEU A 282 31.47 -31.00 2.86
C LEU A 282 30.74 -31.28 1.54
N GLU A 283 30.53 -32.54 1.17
CA GLU A 283 29.74 -32.93 0.00
C GLU A 283 28.27 -32.51 0.13
N ARG A 284 27.68 -32.71 1.32
CA ARG A 284 26.34 -32.19 1.64
C ARG A 284 26.27 -30.66 1.56
N LEU A 285 27.30 -29.95 2.03
CA LEU A 285 27.35 -28.49 1.89
C LEU A 285 27.52 -28.07 0.44
N ARG A 286 28.32 -28.76 -0.37
CA ARG A 286 28.49 -28.47 -1.80
C ARG A 286 27.19 -28.65 -2.57
N SER A 287 26.39 -29.69 -2.28
CA SER A 287 25.08 -29.86 -2.94
C SER A 287 24.10 -28.75 -2.56
N VAL A 288 24.07 -28.33 -1.29
CA VAL A 288 23.28 -27.17 -0.84
C VAL A 288 23.74 -25.89 -1.54
N LEU A 289 25.04 -25.64 -1.63
CA LEU A 289 25.58 -24.47 -2.32
C LEU A 289 25.23 -24.46 -3.81
N SER A 290 25.31 -25.61 -4.49
CA SER A 290 24.92 -25.72 -5.90
C SER A 290 23.42 -25.47 -6.10
N SER A 291 22.57 -25.95 -5.18
CA SER A 291 21.13 -25.65 -5.21
C SER A 291 20.88 -24.15 -5.01
N ASN A 292 21.54 -23.54 -4.03
CA ASN A 292 21.40 -22.10 -3.76
C ASN A 292 21.89 -21.27 -4.94
N GLU A 293 22.98 -21.67 -5.59
CA GLU A 293 23.48 -21.05 -6.80
C GLU A 293 22.43 -21.08 -7.91
N ALA A 294 21.77 -22.21 -8.15
CA ALA A 294 20.67 -22.30 -9.11
C ALA A 294 19.48 -21.39 -8.74
N THR A 295 19.13 -21.30 -7.45
CA THR A 295 18.08 -20.39 -6.96
C THR A 295 18.45 -18.92 -7.15
N ILE A 296 19.71 -18.53 -6.93
CA ILE A 296 20.18 -17.16 -7.18
C ILE A 296 20.09 -16.83 -8.67
N HIS A 297 20.52 -17.73 -9.55
CA HIS A 297 20.42 -17.53 -11.00
C HIS A 297 18.97 -17.39 -11.48
N SER A 298 18.02 -18.12 -10.87
CA SER A 298 16.60 -17.97 -11.21
C SER A 298 16.02 -16.63 -10.70
N MET A 299 16.38 -16.21 -9.49
CA MET A 299 16.06 -14.88 -8.96
C MET A 299 16.60 -13.76 -9.85
N ASP A 300 17.86 -13.84 -10.26
CA ASP A 300 18.48 -12.83 -11.14
C ASP A 300 17.79 -12.75 -12.49
N SER A 301 17.36 -13.89 -13.03
CA SER A 301 16.60 -13.94 -14.28
C SER A 301 15.23 -13.28 -14.12
N LEU A 302 14.55 -13.52 -13.00
CA LEU A 302 13.28 -12.87 -12.66
C LEU A 302 13.43 -11.36 -12.46
N LEU A 303 14.49 -10.92 -11.76
CA LEU A 303 14.80 -9.51 -11.57
C LEU A 303 15.03 -8.80 -12.91
N LYS A 304 15.77 -9.43 -13.84
CA LYS A 304 15.95 -8.90 -15.20
C LYS A 304 14.62 -8.78 -15.95
N ALA A 305 13.77 -9.80 -15.88
CA ALA A 305 12.44 -9.75 -16.50
C ALA A 305 11.58 -8.61 -15.92
N LYS A 306 11.54 -8.48 -14.59
CA LYS A 306 10.80 -7.40 -13.91
C LYS A 306 11.36 -6.02 -14.20
N THR A 307 12.67 -5.89 -14.39
CA THR A 307 13.30 -4.62 -14.79
C THR A 307 12.85 -4.22 -16.20
N LEU A 308 12.81 -5.17 -17.15
CA LEU A 308 12.31 -4.92 -18.50
C LEU A 308 10.80 -4.57 -18.51
N GLU A 309 9.99 -5.23 -17.67
CA GLU A 309 8.56 -4.87 -17.51
C GLU A 309 8.41 -3.43 -16.97
N LEU A 310 9.22 -3.04 -15.99
CA LEU A 310 9.19 -1.68 -15.44
C LEU A 310 9.63 -0.64 -16.49
N GLU A 311 10.66 -0.94 -17.27
CA GLU A 311 11.09 -0.10 -18.40
C GLU A 311 9.96 0.04 -19.43
N GLN A 312 9.27 -1.05 -19.76
CA GLN A 312 8.14 -1.04 -20.69
C GLN A 312 6.98 -0.18 -20.18
N VAL A 313 6.58 -0.33 -18.90
CA VAL A 313 5.52 0.48 -18.28
C VAL A 313 5.95 1.95 -18.20
N SER A 314 7.22 2.24 -17.90
CA SER A 314 7.71 3.62 -17.88
C SER A 314 7.62 4.29 -19.25
N ALA A 315 7.90 3.54 -20.32
CA ALA A 315 7.79 4.02 -21.69
C ALA A 315 6.32 4.26 -22.10
N THR A 316 5.39 3.38 -21.71
CA THR A 316 3.96 3.60 -21.98
C THR A 316 3.41 4.79 -21.21
N CYS A 317 3.79 4.99 -19.94
CA CYS A 317 3.42 6.18 -19.17
C CYS A 317 3.92 7.47 -19.82
N GLN A 318 5.16 7.51 -20.32
CA GLN A 318 5.70 8.66 -21.04
C GLN A 318 4.91 8.96 -22.32
N ASN A 319 4.54 7.92 -23.09
CA ASN A 319 3.73 8.09 -24.30
C ASN A 319 2.31 8.62 -23.99
N LEU A 320 1.67 8.11 -22.93
CA LEU A 320 0.36 8.58 -22.49
C LEU A 320 0.41 10.03 -22.00
N GLN A 321 1.48 10.41 -21.27
CA GLN A 321 1.69 11.79 -20.86
C GLN A 321 1.83 12.72 -22.07
N TRP A 322 2.61 12.33 -23.07
CA TRP A 322 2.73 13.09 -24.31
C TRP A 322 1.40 13.24 -25.04
N LEU A 323 0.61 12.16 -25.13
CA LEU A 323 -0.71 12.19 -25.78
C LEU A 323 -1.68 13.11 -25.02
N LYS A 324 -1.65 13.09 -23.69
CA LYS A 324 -2.43 13.99 -22.85
C LYS A 324 -2.07 15.45 -23.15
N GLU A 325 -0.79 15.79 -23.11
CA GLU A 325 -0.30 17.15 -23.41
C GLU A 325 -0.72 17.60 -24.81
N GLU A 326 -0.69 16.70 -25.80
CA GLU A 326 -1.11 16.97 -27.18
C GLU A 326 -2.63 17.22 -27.28
N VAL A 327 -3.45 16.45 -26.58
CA VAL A 327 -4.91 16.66 -26.54
C VAL A 327 -5.28 17.95 -25.81
N GLU A 328 -4.61 18.26 -24.69
CA GLU A 328 -4.78 19.52 -23.95
C GLU A 328 -4.37 20.73 -24.80
N ALA A 329 -3.29 20.63 -25.57
CA ALA A 329 -2.87 21.69 -26.48
C ALA A 329 -3.91 21.93 -27.59
N LYS A 330 -4.46 20.86 -28.18
CA LYS A 330 -5.51 20.94 -29.20
C LYS A 330 -6.81 21.52 -28.66
N SER A 331 -7.25 21.07 -27.48
CA SER A 331 -8.46 21.61 -26.85
C SER A 331 -8.31 23.09 -26.50
N SER A 332 -7.14 23.50 -26.00
CA SER A 332 -6.84 24.92 -25.76
C SER A 332 -6.86 25.75 -27.05
N CYS A 333 -6.33 25.22 -28.16
CA CYS A 333 -6.37 25.91 -29.46
C CYS A 333 -7.81 26.06 -29.97
N TRP A 334 -8.59 24.97 -29.95
CA TRP A 334 -9.99 25.01 -30.36
C TRP A 334 -10.83 25.95 -29.48
N GLN A 335 -10.58 25.97 -28.17
CA GLN A 335 -11.24 26.90 -27.26
C GLN A 335 -10.95 28.36 -27.64
N LYS A 336 -9.69 28.70 -27.94
CA LYS A 336 -9.33 30.05 -28.41
C LYS A 336 -9.98 30.41 -29.74
N GLU A 337 -10.11 29.45 -30.65
CA GLU A 337 -10.83 29.66 -31.92
C GLU A 337 -12.32 29.93 -31.69
N GLN A 338 -12.98 29.15 -30.82
CA GLN A 338 -14.37 29.40 -30.44
C GLN A 338 -14.55 30.77 -29.78
N GLU A 339 -13.69 31.13 -28.84
CA GLU A 339 -13.68 32.45 -28.20
C GLU A 339 -13.47 33.56 -29.24
N GLY A 340 -12.59 33.35 -30.22
CA GLY A 340 -12.37 34.27 -31.34
C GLY A 340 -13.60 34.45 -32.23
N ILE A 341 -14.28 33.37 -32.60
CA ILE A 341 -15.53 33.42 -33.38
C ILE A 341 -16.62 34.15 -32.59
N ILE A 342 -16.76 33.86 -31.30
CA ILE A 342 -17.73 34.53 -30.43
C ILE A 342 -17.43 36.03 -30.37
N GLN A 343 -16.17 36.43 -30.18
CA GLN A 343 -15.76 37.82 -30.17
C GLN A 343 -16.06 38.51 -31.51
N GLN A 344 -15.80 37.84 -32.63
CA GLN A 344 -16.12 38.36 -33.97
C GLN A 344 -17.64 38.56 -34.16
N LEU A 345 -18.45 37.59 -33.75
CA LEU A 345 -19.91 37.68 -33.84
C LEU A 345 -20.44 38.80 -32.94
N GLN A 346 -19.93 38.93 -31.72
CA GLN A 346 -20.29 40.02 -30.80
C GLN A 346 -19.94 41.39 -31.39
N THR A 347 -18.75 41.52 -31.98
CA THR A 347 -18.30 42.76 -32.62
C THR A 347 -19.17 43.09 -33.83
N SER A 348 -19.41 42.13 -34.72
CA SER A 348 -20.26 42.32 -35.90
C SER A 348 -21.70 42.67 -35.53
N LEU A 349 -22.24 42.07 -34.47
CA LEU A 349 -23.59 42.35 -34.00
C LEU A 349 -23.67 43.75 -33.39
N HIS A 350 -22.66 44.16 -32.63
CA HIS A 350 -22.55 45.52 -32.10
C HIS A 350 -22.44 46.58 -33.21
N ASP A 351 -21.59 46.36 -34.22
CA ASP A 351 -21.45 47.26 -35.37
C ASP A 351 -22.77 47.39 -36.14
N ARG A 352 -23.47 46.27 -36.39
CA ARG A 352 -24.80 46.30 -37.02
C ARG A 352 -25.82 47.04 -36.17
N ASN A 353 -25.80 46.84 -34.85
CA ASN A 353 -26.71 47.55 -33.96
C ASN A 353 -26.47 49.06 -34.03
N LYS A 354 -25.20 49.48 -34.03
CA LYS A 354 -24.81 50.88 -34.20
C LYS A 354 -25.25 51.45 -35.55
N GLU A 355 -25.07 50.72 -36.65
CA GLU A 355 -25.58 51.14 -37.96
C GLU A 355 -27.11 51.30 -37.98
N VAL A 356 -27.84 50.37 -37.37
CA VAL A 356 -29.30 50.45 -37.23
C VAL A 356 -29.71 51.65 -36.39
N GLU A 357 -29.00 51.93 -35.29
CA GLU A 357 -29.22 53.13 -34.45
C GLU A 357 -28.98 54.43 -35.25
N GLU A 358 -27.90 54.51 -36.02
CA GLU A 358 -27.57 55.65 -36.88
C GLU A 358 -28.60 55.86 -38.00
N LEU A 359 -29.06 54.77 -38.64
CA LEU A 359 -30.13 54.79 -39.64
C LEU A 359 -31.48 55.21 -39.03
N THR A 360 -31.78 54.71 -37.83
CA THR A 360 -32.99 55.07 -37.10
C THR A 360 -32.98 56.56 -36.75
N ALA A 361 -31.85 57.08 -36.25
CA ALA A 361 -31.71 58.51 -35.95
C ALA A 361 -31.87 59.40 -37.20
N THR A 362 -31.26 59.03 -38.33
CA THR A 362 -31.38 59.80 -39.59
C THR A 362 -32.79 59.77 -40.16
N LEU A 363 -33.52 58.66 -40.04
CA LEU A 363 -34.93 58.56 -40.46
C LEU A 363 -35.85 59.39 -39.57
N LEU A 364 -35.66 59.33 -38.25
CA LEU A 364 -36.45 60.12 -37.29
C LEU A 364 -36.31 61.63 -37.56
N CYS A 365 -35.12 62.11 -37.90
CA CYS A 365 -34.91 63.52 -38.27
C CYS A 365 -35.64 63.98 -39.54
N LYS A 366 -36.11 63.06 -40.40
CA LYS A 366 -36.80 63.40 -41.67
C LYS A 366 -38.33 63.37 -41.58
N LEU A 367 -38.91 63.02 -40.43
CA LEU A 367 -40.36 62.89 -40.26
C LEU A 367 -41.02 64.25 -39.96
N GLY A 368 -42.24 64.45 -40.48
CA GLY A 368 -43.07 65.62 -40.15
C GLY A 368 -43.74 65.50 -38.77
N PRO A 369 -44.27 66.60 -38.20
CA PRO A 369 -44.71 66.66 -36.80
C PRO A 369 -45.76 65.60 -36.40
N GLY A 370 -46.71 65.26 -37.29
CA GLY A 370 -47.70 64.19 -37.01
C GLY A 370 -47.21 62.75 -37.25
N GLN A 371 -46.10 62.57 -37.99
CA GLN A 371 -45.48 61.24 -38.19
C GLN A 371 -44.45 60.93 -37.09
N SER A 372 -43.85 61.96 -36.48
CA SER A 372 -42.96 61.85 -35.32
C SER A 372 -43.68 61.23 -34.11
N GLU A 373 -44.91 61.68 -33.82
CA GLU A 373 -45.71 61.16 -32.69
C GLU A 373 -46.00 59.65 -32.82
N ILE A 374 -46.31 59.16 -34.03
CA ILE A 374 -46.55 57.74 -34.28
C ILE A 374 -45.25 56.92 -34.16
N ALA A 375 -44.12 57.47 -34.62
CA ALA A 375 -42.81 56.82 -34.49
C ALA A 375 -42.36 56.73 -33.03
N GLU A 376 -42.59 57.78 -32.23
CA GLU A 376 -42.31 57.79 -30.79
C GLU A 376 -43.15 56.74 -30.04
N ASP A 377 -44.44 56.62 -30.34
CA ASP A 377 -45.31 55.59 -29.76
C ASP A 377 -44.87 54.16 -30.12
N LEU A 378 -44.38 53.95 -31.34
CA LEU A 378 -43.82 52.66 -31.77
C LEU A 378 -42.48 52.37 -31.10
N CYS A 379 -41.59 53.34 -30.95
CA CYS A 379 -40.34 53.21 -30.20
C CYS A 379 -40.60 52.89 -28.72
N LEU A 380 -41.58 53.54 -28.09
CA LEU A 380 -41.99 53.24 -26.71
C LEU A 380 -42.58 51.83 -26.58
N ARG A 381 -43.36 51.36 -27.56
CA ARG A 381 -43.84 49.96 -27.60
C ARG A 381 -42.70 48.97 -27.80
N LEU A 382 -41.73 49.28 -28.65
CA LEU A 382 -40.57 48.42 -28.91
C LEU A 382 -39.69 48.34 -27.66
N GLN A 383 -39.36 49.48 -27.04
CA GLN A 383 -38.62 49.53 -25.77
C GLN A 383 -39.33 48.75 -24.66
N ARG A 384 -40.66 48.80 -24.58
CA ARG A 384 -41.42 47.97 -23.61
C ARG A 384 -41.27 46.47 -23.90
N LYS A 385 -41.26 46.07 -25.17
CA LYS A 385 -41.02 44.67 -25.55
C LYS A 385 -39.57 44.23 -25.29
N GLU A 386 -38.59 45.07 -25.60
CA GLU A 386 -37.17 44.81 -25.29
C GLU A 386 -36.96 44.66 -23.79
N ARG A 387 -37.54 45.55 -22.97
CA ARG A 387 -37.46 45.43 -21.51
C ARG A 387 -38.01 44.09 -21.01
N MET A 388 -39.17 43.66 -21.50
CA MET A 388 -39.72 42.33 -21.16
C MET A 388 -38.80 41.18 -21.57
N LEU A 389 -38.17 41.24 -22.75
CA LEU A 389 -37.22 40.20 -23.17
C LEU A 389 -35.96 40.20 -22.31
N GLN A 390 -35.47 41.38 -21.94
CA GLN A 390 -34.32 41.56 -21.08
C GLN A 390 -34.60 41.03 -19.67
N ASP A 391 -35.79 41.32 -19.13
CA ASP A 391 -36.27 40.79 -17.85
C ASP A 391 -36.36 39.25 -17.91
N LEU A 392 -36.93 38.68 -18.98
CA LEU A 392 -37.00 37.21 -19.18
C LEU A 392 -35.62 36.55 -19.26
N LEU A 393 -34.66 37.17 -19.96
CA LEU A 393 -33.29 36.67 -20.03
C LEU A 393 -32.59 36.77 -18.67
N SER A 394 -32.81 37.85 -17.94
CA SER A 394 -32.27 38.03 -16.59
C SER A 394 -32.85 37.01 -15.60
N ASP A 395 -34.14 36.70 -15.71
CA ASP A 395 -34.79 35.65 -14.93
C ASP A 395 -34.24 34.26 -15.29
N ARG A 396 -34.01 33.99 -16.58
CA ARG A 396 -33.40 32.72 -16.99
C ARG A 396 -31.96 32.56 -16.50
N ASN A 397 -31.17 33.63 -16.55
CA ASN A 397 -29.81 33.64 -16.02
C ASN A 397 -29.80 33.48 -14.50
N ARG A 398 -30.74 34.13 -13.81
CA ARG A 398 -30.93 33.97 -12.36
C ARG A 398 -31.32 32.54 -12.01
N GLN A 399 -32.26 31.93 -12.73
CA GLN A 399 -32.64 30.52 -12.57
C GLN A 399 -31.46 29.57 -12.82
N ALA A 400 -30.65 29.81 -13.85
CA ALA A 400 -29.45 29.03 -14.11
C ALA A 400 -28.44 29.14 -12.94
N GLY A 401 -28.25 30.35 -12.40
CA GLY A 401 -27.41 30.56 -11.22
C GLY A 401 -27.96 29.91 -9.94
N GLU A 402 -29.29 29.96 -9.74
CA GLU A 402 -29.98 29.26 -8.65
C GLU A 402 -29.76 27.74 -8.76
N HIS A 403 -29.90 27.15 -9.96
CA HIS A 403 -29.59 25.74 -10.20
C HIS A 403 -28.12 25.37 -9.99
N GLU A 404 -27.19 26.24 -10.38
CA GLU A 404 -25.76 26.05 -10.07
C GLU A 404 -25.50 26.07 -8.56
N THR A 405 -26.17 26.96 -7.81
CA THR A 405 -26.06 26.98 -6.34
C THR A 405 -26.67 25.73 -5.71
N GLU A 406 -27.84 25.28 -6.18
CA GLU A 406 -28.49 24.04 -5.72
C GLU A 406 -27.59 22.82 -5.96
N LEU A 407 -26.97 22.71 -7.14
CA LEU A 407 -26.01 21.65 -7.45
C LEU A 407 -24.81 21.69 -6.51
N ARG A 408 -24.27 22.88 -6.23
CA ARG A 408 -23.12 23.06 -5.33
C ARG A 408 -23.47 22.71 -3.89
N GLU A 409 -24.65 23.08 -3.42
CA GLU A 409 -25.19 22.70 -2.11
C GLU A 409 -25.44 21.20 -2.01
N LEU A 410 -25.97 20.56 -3.06
CA LEU A 410 -26.13 19.11 -3.12
C LEU A 410 -24.78 18.39 -3.06
N LEU A 411 -23.75 18.87 -3.76
CA LEU A 411 -22.41 18.32 -3.68
C LEU A 411 -21.81 18.46 -2.27
N GLN A 412 -22.04 19.58 -1.58
CA GLN A 412 -21.64 19.76 -0.17
C GLN A 412 -22.47 18.88 0.79
N ALA A 413 -23.76 18.70 0.54
CA ALA A 413 -24.61 17.79 1.31
C ALA A 413 -24.16 16.33 1.13
N MET A 414 -23.75 15.96 -0.08
CA MET A 414 -23.17 14.65 -0.37
C MET A 414 -21.83 14.46 0.32
N SER A 415 -20.93 15.44 0.28
CA SER A 415 -19.63 15.35 0.97
C SER A 415 -19.78 15.28 2.50
N THR A 416 -20.72 16.03 3.08
CA THR A 416 -21.03 15.96 4.52
C THR A 416 -21.69 14.64 4.91
N ARG A 417 -22.56 14.07 4.05
CA ARG A 417 -23.13 12.72 4.24
C ARG A 417 -22.04 11.65 4.17
N GLU A 418 -21.13 11.76 3.21
CA GLU A 418 -19.98 10.87 3.07
C GLU A 418 -19.10 10.93 4.32
N GLN A 419 -18.80 12.13 4.82
CA GLN A 419 -18.05 12.30 6.06
C GLN A 419 -18.76 11.68 7.28
N ARG A 420 -20.08 11.85 7.40
CA ARG A 420 -20.87 11.19 8.46
C ARG A 420 -20.85 9.67 8.34
N SER A 421 -20.89 9.14 7.11
CA SER A 421 -20.77 7.70 6.83
C SER A 421 -19.40 7.17 7.24
N ARG A 422 -18.32 7.91 6.93
CA ARG A 422 -16.96 7.58 7.37
C ARG A 422 -16.86 7.50 8.89
N VAL A 423 -17.34 8.53 9.60
CA VAL A 423 -17.35 8.55 11.08
C VAL A 423 -18.21 7.43 11.68
N ALA A 424 -19.33 7.07 11.04
CA ALA A 424 -20.16 5.94 11.48
C ALA A 424 -19.45 4.59 11.29
N ALA A 425 -18.73 4.41 10.17
CA ALA A 425 -17.92 3.23 9.91
C ALA A 425 -16.76 3.12 10.90
N GLU A 426 -16.05 4.22 11.20
CA GLU A 426 -15.00 4.27 12.22
C GLU A 426 -15.52 3.86 13.61
N LYS A 427 -16.69 4.37 14.02
CA LYS A 427 -17.33 3.96 15.28
C LYS A 427 -17.70 2.47 15.30
N MET A 428 -18.15 1.92 14.17
CA MET A 428 -18.41 0.48 14.06
C MET A 428 -17.12 -0.34 14.17
N VAL A 429 -16.03 0.10 13.55
CA VAL A 429 -14.71 -0.54 13.66
C VAL A 429 -14.22 -0.51 15.11
N GLN A 430 -14.38 0.61 15.81
CA GLN A 430 -14.05 0.72 17.24
C GLN A 430 -14.90 -0.23 18.10
N ALA A 431 -16.22 -0.28 17.89
CA ALA A 431 -17.09 -1.21 18.60
C ALA A 431 -16.73 -2.69 18.32
N LEU A 432 -16.35 -3.02 17.08
CA LEU A 432 -15.88 -4.36 16.71
C LEU A 432 -14.53 -4.68 17.37
N ALA A 433 -13.62 -3.70 17.50
CA ALA A 433 -12.36 -3.87 18.22
C ALA A 433 -12.59 -4.11 19.72
N GLU A 434 -13.49 -3.35 20.35
CA GLU A 434 -13.91 -3.55 21.75
C GLU A 434 -14.53 -4.93 21.95
N LYS A 435 -15.47 -5.34 21.08
CA LYS A 435 -16.06 -6.69 21.12
C LYS A 435 -15.05 -7.79 20.85
N SER A 436 -14.07 -7.55 19.99
CA SER A 436 -12.97 -8.48 19.77
C SER A 436 -12.09 -8.61 21.01
N GLY A 437 -11.82 -7.51 21.71
CA GLY A 437 -11.14 -7.48 23.00
C GLY A 437 -11.92 -8.21 24.11
N GLU A 438 -13.23 -7.98 24.22
CA GLU A 438 -14.12 -8.72 25.14
C GLU A 438 -14.12 -10.22 24.82
N VAL A 439 -14.20 -10.62 23.55
CA VAL A 439 -14.14 -12.02 23.14
C VAL A 439 -12.78 -12.64 23.44
N GLN A 440 -11.68 -11.91 23.23
CA GLN A 440 -10.33 -12.36 23.61
C GLN A 440 -10.20 -12.51 25.13
N PHE A 441 -10.75 -11.59 25.91
CA PHE A 441 -10.80 -11.66 27.37
C PHE A 441 -11.64 -12.86 27.86
N LEU A 442 -12.82 -13.09 27.27
CA LEU A 442 -13.65 -14.26 27.56
C LEU A 442 -12.96 -15.57 27.16
N ARG A 443 -12.22 -15.59 26.04
CA ARG A 443 -11.39 -16.74 25.65
C ARG A 443 -10.29 -17.01 26.66
N GLN A 444 -9.63 -15.98 27.20
CA GLN A 444 -8.64 -16.14 28.27
C GLN A 444 -9.28 -16.69 29.56
N GLN A 445 -10.49 -16.24 29.90
CA GLN A 445 -11.24 -16.79 31.05
C GLN A 445 -11.73 -18.23 30.84
N LEU A 446 -12.10 -18.61 29.61
CA LEU A 446 -12.50 -19.98 29.27
C LEU A 446 -11.31 -20.93 29.25
N VAL A 447 -10.16 -20.49 28.73
CA VAL A 447 -8.89 -21.25 28.84
C VAL A 447 -8.50 -21.47 30.31
N GLY A 448 -8.86 -20.56 31.22
CA GLY A 448 -8.72 -20.74 32.66
C GLY A 448 -9.74 -21.68 33.32
N LYS A 449 -10.85 -22.02 32.66
CA LYS A 449 -11.95 -22.84 33.20
C LYS A 449 -12.08 -24.23 32.56
N GLU A 450 -11.40 -24.51 31.44
CA GLU A 450 -11.52 -25.78 30.70
C GLU A 450 -10.62 -26.94 31.18
N LEU A 451 -10.21 -26.95 32.45
CA LEU A 451 -9.70 -28.16 33.13
C LEU A 451 -10.80 -28.91 33.90
N GLY A 452 -12.03 -28.93 33.40
CA GLY A 452 -13.12 -29.60 34.11
C GLY A 452 -14.38 -29.87 33.30
N LYS A 453 -14.44 -31.11 32.79
CA LYS A 453 -15.63 -31.97 32.58
C LYS A 453 -16.30 -31.98 31.19
N ASN A 454 -16.33 -33.21 30.67
CA ASN A 454 -17.20 -33.76 29.62
C ASN A 454 -18.70 -33.62 29.96
N THR A 455 -19.58 -33.52 28.97
CA THR A 455 -20.52 -34.58 28.53
C THR A 455 -21.42 -34.13 27.37
N ALA A 456 -21.99 -35.13 26.70
CA ALA A 456 -22.60 -35.19 25.37
C ALA A 456 -24.08 -34.74 25.26
N ALA A 457 -24.56 -34.84 24.01
CA ALA A 457 -25.95 -34.94 23.52
C ALA A 457 -26.72 -33.60 23.47
N ASP A 458 -27.67 -33.32 22.58
CA ASP A 458 -28.40 -34.07 21.56
C ASP A 458 -29.15 -33.03 20.69
N GLY A 459 -29.80 -33.43 19.59
CA GLY A 459 -30.95 -32.65 19.07
C GLY A 459 -31.01 -32.41 17.56
N ARG A 460 -31.47 -33.42 16.83
CA ARG A 460 -32.02 -33.35 15.47
C ARG A 460 -33.54 -33.39 15.58
N LEU A 461 -34.31 -32.51 14.91
CA LEU A 461 -35.56 -32.87 14.19
C LEU A 461 -36.26 -31.66 13.53
N LEU A 462 -36.31 -31.75 12.20
CA LEU A 462 -37.18 -31.02 11.27
C LEU A 462 -38.62 -31.56 11.32
N LEU A 463 -39.60 -30.69 11.10
CA LEU A 463 -41.01 -31.04 10.92
C LEU A 463 -41.48 -30.59 9.52
N GLN A 464 -41.82 -31.59 8.69
CA GLN A 464 -42.95 -31.74 7.72
C GLN A 464 -43.89 -30.53 7.53
N LYS A 465 -44.59 -30.26 6.41
CA LYS A 465 -45.04 -30.89 5.14
C LYS A 465 -45.88 -29.76 4.45
N ASP A 466 -46.13 -29.63 3.15
CA ASP A 466 -46.96 -30.43 2.22
C ASP A 466 -46.95 -29.66 0.86
N LYS A 467 -46.63 -30.29 -0.29
CA LYS A 467 -47.51 -30.88 -1.34
C LYS A 467 -48.32 -29.89 -2.22
N GLN A 468 -47.96 -29.88 -3.52
CA GLN A 468 -48.66 -29.39 -4.73
C GLN A 468 -49.94 -30.24 -5.05
N PRO A 469 -50.58 -30.29 -6.27
CA PRO A 469 -50.43 -29.59 -7.58
C PRO A 469 -51.75 -29.29 -8.38
N PHE A 470 -51.66 -28.68 -9.58
CA PHE A 470 -52.29 -29.06 -10.90
C PHE A 470 -52.68 -27.89 -11.87
N GLN A 471 -52.56 -28.21 -13.18
CA GLN A 471 -52.58 -27.50 -14.49
C GLN A 471 -54.01 -27.27 -15.11
N PRO A 472 -54.27 -27.07 -16.46
CA PRO A 472 -53.86 -26.07 -17.52
C PRO A 472 -54.99 -25.60 -18.52
N CYS A 473 -54.61 -24.84 -19.60
CA CYS A 473 -55.25 -24.61 -20.95
C CYS A 473 -56.44 -23.60 -21.08
N VAL A 474 -56.86 -22.93 -22.20
CA VAL A 474 -56.85 -23.10 -23.70
C VAL A 474 -57.10 -21.73 -24.46
N ASN A 475 -56.69 -21.65 -25.74
CA ASN A 475 -56.87 -20.71 -26.89
C ASN A 475 -58.26 -20.10 -27.24
N VAL A 476 -58.31 -19.02 -28.09
CA VAL A 476 -59.30 -18.76 -29.21
C VAL A 476 -58.72 -17.83 -30.33
N THR A 477 -59.21 -18.02 -31.57
CA THR A 477 -58.81 -17.48 -32.92
C THR A 477 -59.94 -16.67 -33.62
N PHE A 478 -59.68 -16.14 -34.85
CA PHE A 478 -60.55 -15.58 -35.95
C PHE A 478 -60.74 -14.03 -36.03
N GLY A 479 -60.85 -13.35 -37.18
CA GLY A 479 -60.98 -13.70 -38.61
C GLY A 479 -61.12 -12.43 -39.51
N ALA A 480 -60.97 -12.60 -40.84
CA ALA A 480 -60.80 -11.60 -41.92
C ALA A 480 -62.10 -11.00 -42.55
N VAL A 481 -62.01 -10.07 -43.54
CA VAL A 481 -62.65 -10.11 -44.91
C VAL A 481 -62.73 -8.74 -45.67
N VAL A 482 -62.13 -8.72 -46.89
CA VAL A 482 -62.56 -8.30 -48.26
C VAL A 482 -62.70 -6.83 -48.77
N SER A 483 -62.18 -6.73 -50.01
CA SER A 483 -61.90 -5.72 -51.05
C SER A 483 -63.06 -5.05 -51.83
N SER A 484 -62.73 -4.02 -52.64
CA SER A 484 -63.31 -3.78 -54.00
C SER A 484 -62.41 -2.90 -54.91
N PRO A 485 -62.55 -2.90 -56.27
CA PRO A 485 -61.49 -2.51 -57.24
C PRO A 485 -61.83 -1.46 -58.35
N GLY A 486 -60.78 -0.98 -59.05
CA GLY A 486 -60.77 -0.37 -60.42
C GLY A 486 -60.32 1.12 -60.50
N PRO A 487 -59.80 1.69 -61.62
CA PRO A 487 -59.60 1.21 -63.01
C PRO A 487 -58.16 1.40 -63.60
N LEU A 488 -57.97 1.08 -64.90
CA LEU A 488 -56.79 0.40 -65.47
C LEU A 488 -55.90 1.17 -66.48
N GLU A 489 -55.92 2.50 -66.58
CA GLU A 489 -55.09 3.22 -67.58
C GLU A 489 -54.06 4.22 -67.00
N THR A 490 -54.11 4.48 -65.69
CA THR A 490 -53.03 5.11 -64.90
C THR A 490 -51.98 4.10 -64.44
N ALA A 491 -52.22 2.80 -64.64
CA ALA A 491 -51.44 1.72 -64.06
C ALA A 491 -49.99 1.65 -64.58
N ALA A 492 -49.74 1.98 -65.85
CA ALA A 492 -48.40 1.88 -66.44
C ALA A 492 -47.47 3.05 -66.06
N GLU A 493 -48.00 4.27 -65.94
CA GLU A 493 -47.26 5.42 -65.42
C GLU A 493 -47.02 5.28 -63.92
N LEU A 494 -48.04 4.83 -63.18
CA LEU A 494 -47.90 4.47 -61.76
C LEU A 494 -46.96 3.28 -61.54
N GLU A 495 -46.89 2.30 -62.44
CA GLU A 495 -45.89 1.21 -62.37
C GLU A 495 -44.47 1.74 -62.51
N LYS A 496 -44.25 2.70 -63.42
CA LYS A 496 -42.93 3.31 -63.60
C LYS A 496 -42.55 4.21 -62.42
N GLU A 497 -43.51 4.98 -61.90
CA GLU A 497 -43.33 5.76 -60.67
C GLU A 497 -43.16 4.85 -59.44
N LEU A 498 -43.82 3.70 -59.37
CA LEU A 498 -43.65 2.70 -58.31
C LEU A 498 -42.28 2.03 -58.39
N VAL A 499 -41.77 1.74 -59.59
CA VAL A 499 -40.42 1.19 -59.78
C VAL A 499 -39.38 2.23 -59.39
N ASN A 500 -39.51 3.48 -59.81
CA ASN A 500 -38.62 4.57 -59.39
C ASN A 500 -38.68 4.80 -57.86
N ALA A 501 -39.88 4.88 -57.28
CA ALA A 501 -40.06 5.01 -55.83
C ALA A 501 -39.49 3.82 -55.06
N ARG A 502 -39.54 2.62 -55.64
CA ARG A 502 -38.93 1.41 -55.08
C ARG A 502 -37.40 1.46 -55.14
N GLU A 503 -36.81 1.91 -56.24
CA GLU A 503 -35.35 2.09 -56.37
C GLU A 503 -34.83 3.19 -55.42
N GLU A 504 -35.56 4.30 -55.28
CA GLU A 504 -35.25 5.36 -54.31
C GLU A 504 -35.36 4.87 -52.86
N LEU A 505 -36.40 4.08 -52.54
CA LEU A 505 -36.54 3.44 -51.23
C LEU A 505 -35.40 2.43 -50.96
N GLU A 506 -34.97 1.68 -51.96
CA GLU A 506 -33.83 0.76 -51.82
C GLU A 506 -32.51 1.52 -51.58
N LEU A 507 -32.30 2.67 -52.24
CA LEU A 507 -31.17 3.56 -51.99
C LEU A 507 -31.21 4.18 -50.60
N MET A 508 -32.37 4.66 -50.15
CA MET A 508 -32.55 5.20 -48.80
C MET A 508 -32.33 4.12 -47.74
N ALA A 509 -32.82 2.90 -47.97
CA ALA A 509 -32.58 1.77 -47.08
C ALA A 509 -31.11 1.32 -47.07
N ARG A 510 -30.34 1.53 -48.14
CA ARG A 510 -28.88 1.29 -48.13
C ARG A 510 -28.16 2.37 -47.33
N LYS A 511 -28.49 3.65 -47.54
CA LYS A 511 -27.93 4.77 -46.76
C LYS A 511 -28.28 4.67 -45.27
N GLU A 512 -29.48 4.21 -44.92
CA GLU A 512 -29.86 3.95 -43.53
C GLU A 512 -29.06 2.80 -42.91
N ARG A 513 -28.76 1.74 -43.68
CA ARG A 513 -27.89 0.67 -43.20
C ARG A 513 -26.45 1.16 -43.00
N GLU A 514 -25.93 1.97 -43.92
CA GLU A 514 -24.61 2.58 -43.80
C GLU A 514 -24.52 3.51 -42.58
N SER A 515 -25.51 4.39 -42.37
CA SER A 515 -25.53 5.27 -41.19
C SER A 515 -25.71 4.49 -39.88
N ARG A 516 -26.47 3.39 -39.87
CA ARG A 516 -26.55 2.48 -38.72
C ARG A 516 -25.21 1.80 -38.43
N LEU A 517 -24.44 1.43 -39.46
CA LEU A 517 -23.11 0.86 -39.27
C LEU A 517 -22.13 1.90 -38.72
N GLU A 518 -22.15 3.13 -39.24
CA GLU A 518 -21.35 4.25 -38.70
C GLU A 518 -21.72 4.57 -37.25
N LEU A 519 -23.01 4.60 -36.92
CA LEU A 519 -23.48 4.78 -35.54
C LEU A 519 -23.03 3.62 -34.63
N SER A 520 -23.07 2.37 -35.11
CA SER A 520 -22.58 1.22 -34.35
C SER A 520 -21.06 1.26 -34.13
N SER A 521 -20.30 1.76 -35.12
CA SER A 521 -18.86 1.96 -35.01
C SER A 521 -18.54 3.06 -33.99
N LEU A 522 -19.24 4.19 -34.06
CA LEU A 522 -19.08 5.29 -33.09
C LEU A 522 -19.49 4.86 -31.68
N GLN A 523 -20.58 4.10 -31.53
CA GLN A 523 -20.96 3.52 -30.25
C GLN A 523 -19.85 2.60 -29.70
N SER A 524 -19.21 1.78 -30.53
CA SER A 524 -18.11 0.92 -30.07
C SER A 524 -16.87 1.72 -29.60
N VAL A 525 -16.59 2.87 -30.25
CA VAL A 525 -15.50 3.75 -29.85
C VAL A 525 -15.83 4.47 -28.55
N VAL A 526 -17.08 4.93 -28.39
CA VAL A 526 -17.55 5.54 -27.14
C VAL A 526 -17.48 4.53 -25.98
N THR A 527 -17.93 3.28 -26.19
CA THR A 527 -17.83 2.25 -25.14
C THR A 527 -16.38 1.92 -24.80
N ALA A 528 -15.48 1.85 -25.79
CA ALA A 528 -14.06 1.62 -25.53
C ALA A 528 -13.41 2.78 -24.75
N GLN A 529 -13.81 4.02 -25.05
CA GLN A 529 -13.33 5.21 -24.35
C GLN A 529 -13.90 5.31 -22.93
N GLU A 530 -15.15 4.90 -22.71
CA GLU A 530 -15.76 4.78 -21.38
C GLU A 530 -15.05 3.72 -20.53
N GLU A 531 -14.71 2.57 -21.12
CA GLU A 531 -13.92 1.52 -20.46
C GLU A 531 -12.52 2.03 -20.05
N GLU A 532 -11.84 2.78 -20.91
CA GLU A 532 -10.52 3.36 -20.58
C GLU A 532 -10.61 4.39 -19.45
N LEU A 533 -11.64 5.26 -19.46
CA LEU A 533 -11.89 6.20 -18.36
C LEU A 533 -12.26 5.48 -17.05
N GLN A 534 -12.99 4.36 -17.12
CA GLN A 534 -13.33 3.52 -15.97
C GLN A 534 -12.07 2.90 -15.35
N VAL A 535 -11.15 2.41 -16.18
CA VAL A 535 -9.84 1.89 -15.73
C VAL A 535 -9.03 2.99 -15.05
N GLN A 536 -8.92 4.17 -15.68
CA GLN A 536 -8.21 5.31 -15.10
C GLN A 536 -8.82 5.76 -13.76
N ALA A 537 -10.15 5.77 -13.64
CA ALA A 537 -10.82 6.07 -12.37
C ALA A 537 -10.48 5.03 -11.29
N SER A 538 -10.44 3.74 -11.66
CA SER A 538 -10.10 2.66 -10.73
C SER A 538 -8.64 2.74 -10.23
N ASP A 539 -7.72 3.15 -11.12
CA ASP A 539 -6.31 3.37 -10.78
C ASP A 539 -6.16 4.53 -9.80
N ILE A 540 -6.84 5.65 -10.04
CA ILE A 540 -6.87 6.81 -9.14
C ILE A 540 -7.43 6.44 -7.76
N GLU A 541 -8.51 5.66 -7.71
CA GLU A 541 -9.06 5.19 -6.43
C GLU A 541 -8.09 4.25 -5.70
N SER A 542 -7.38 3.37 -6.43
CA SER A 542 -6.38 2.48 -5.84
C SER A 542 -5.20 3.24 -5.25
N LEU A 543 -4.70 4.26 -5.96
CA LEU A 543 -3.65 5.15 -5.49
C LEU A 543 -4.11 5.94 -4.27
N THR A 544 -5.35 6.42 -4.26
CA THR A 544 -5.95 7.12 -3.12
C THR A 544 -6.02 6.21 -1.88
N ARG A 545 -6.45 4.95 -2.05
CA ARG A 545 -6.45 3.95 -0.97
C ARG A 545 -5.03 3.64 -0.47
N ASN A 546 -4.05 3.56 -1.37
CA ASN A 546 -2.64 3.32 -1.01
C ASN A 546 -2.05 4.49 -0.21
N ILE A 547 -2.34 5.73 -0.62
CA ILE A 547 -1.94 6.94 0.11
C ILE A 547 -2.58 6.93 1.51
N GLN A 548 -3.87 6.65 1.61
CA GLN A 548 -4.57 6.61 2.90
C GLN A 548 -3.98 5.54 3.84
N SER A 549 -3.70 4.34 3.32
CA SER A 549 -3.06 3.28 4.09
C SER A 549 -1.65 3.66 4.55
N LYS A 550 -0.88 4.35 3.71
CA LYS A 550 0.45 4.88 4.09
C LYS A 550 0.34 5.98 5.15
N GLU A 551 -0.64 6.88 5.05
CA GLU A 551 -0.91 7.90 6.07
C GLU A 551 -1.27 7.28 7.42
N ASP A 552 -2.09 6.23 7.42
CA ASP A 552 -2.51 5.55 8.64
C ASP A 552 -1.34 4.77 9.25
N LEU A 553 -0.51 4.12 8.44
CA LEU A 553 0.74 3.51 8.90
C LEU A 553 1.69 4.56 9.50
N ILE A 554 1.80 5.74 8.89
CA ILE A 554 2.61 6.84 9.43
C ILE A 554 2.05 7.28 10.79
N LYS A 555 0.73 7.41 10.95
CA LYS A 555 0.10 7.76 12.24
C LYS A 555 0.34 6.67 13.29
N ASP A 556 0.22 5.40 12.93
CA ASP A 556 0.46 4.28 13.85
C ASP A 556 1.92 4.22 14.30
N LEU A 557 2.87 4.41 13.37
CA LEU A 557 4.28 4.51 13.70
C LEU A 557 4.58 5.73 14.57
N GLN A 558 3.95 6.87 14.29
CA GLN A 558 4.05 8.06 15.14
C GLN A 558 3.49 7.81 16.55
N MET A 559 2.37 7.09 16.68
CA MET A 559 1.79 6.74 17.97
C MET A 559 2.61 5.71 18.76
N GLN A 560 3.26 4.77 18.07
CA GLN A 560 4.15 3.78 18.69
C GLN A 560 5.50 4.36 19.12
N LEU A 561 5.94 5.45 18.48
CA LEU A 561 7.18 6.15 18.80
C LEU A 561 7.03 7.21 19.91
N VAL A 562 5.80 7.58 20.27
CA VAL A 562 5.53 8.57 21.32
C VAL A 562 5.23 7.85 22.63
N ASP A 563 6.20 7.86 23.56
CA ASP A 563 6.01 7.32 24.90
C ASP A 563 4.93 8.14 25.64
N PRO A 564 3.94 7.52 26.32
CA PRO A 564 2.85 8.24 26.99
C PRO A 564 3.32 9.13 28.15
N GLU A 565 4.53 8.90 28.68
CA GLU A 565 5.19 9.78 29.65
C GLU A 565 5.85 11.01 29.00
N GLU A 566 6.19 10.91 27.72
CA GLU A 566 6.74 12.00 26.93
C GLU A 566 5.67 12.99 26.50
N ILE A 567 4.38 12.63 26.40
CA ILE A 567 3.33 13.59 26.00
C ILE A 567 3.19 14.74 27.02
N PRO A 568 3.07 14.51 28.34
CA PRO A 568 3.07 15.59 29.33
C PRO A 568 4.44 16.28 29.45
N ALA A 569 5.54 15.58 29.17
CA ALA A 569 6.88 16.18 29.18
C ALA A 569 7.10 17.10 27.97
N VAL A 570 6.61 16.72 26.80
CA VAL A 570 6.62 17.49 25.55
C VAL A 570 5.68 18.67 25.69
N GLU A 571 4.51 18.53 26.31
CA GLU A 571 3.63 19.68 26.60
C GLU A 571 4.30 20.68 27.55
N ARG A 572 4.94 20.20 28.64
CA ARG A 572 5.73 21.05 29.54
C ARG A 572 6.91 21.70 28.84
N LEU A 573 7.68 20.94 28.06
CA LEU A 573 8.80 21.44 27.26
C LEU A 573 8.32 22.39 26.16
N THR A 574 7.12 22.20 25.60
CA THR A 574 6.53 23.11 24.61
C THR A 574 6.12 24.41 25.28
N GLN A 575 5.56 24.37 26.48
CA GLN A 575 5.27 25.56 27.28
C GLN A 575 6.55 26.28 27.71
N GLU A 576 7.58 25.55 28.13
CA GLU A 576 8.91 26.11 28.44
C GLU A 576 9.57 26.69 27.19
N VAL A 577 9.48 26.03 26.04
CA VAL A 577 9.97 26.53 24.74
C VAL A 577 9.19 27.76 24.30
N LEU A 578 7.88 27.85 24.54
CA LEU A 578 7.10 29.05 24.24
C LEU A 578 7.53 30.22 25.15
N VAL A 579 7.71 29.98 26.44
CA VAL A 579 8.24 30.98 27.38
C VAL A 579 9.68 31.38 27.03
N LEU A 580 10.51 30.43 26.61
CA LEU A 580 11.87 30.69 26.13
C LEU A 580 11.85 31.42 24.80
N ARG A 581 10.92 31.15 23.88
CA ARG A 581 10.74 31.89 22.62
C ARG A 581 10.27 33.31 22.86
N GLU A 582 9.42 33.55 23.86
CA GLU A 582 9.03 34.89 24.29
C GLU A 582 10.21 35.64 24.95
N LYS A 583 10.99 34.96 25.80
CA LYS A 583 12.24 35.49 26.37
C LYS A 583 13.33 35.72 25.32
N VAL A 584 13.37 34.89 24.28
CA VAL A 584 14.29 35.02 23.14
C VAL A 584 13.81 36.12 22.21
N ALA A 585 12.53 36.27 21.92
CA ALA A 585 12.00 37.39 21.13
C ALA A 585 12.22 38.74 21.84
N THR A 586 12.10 38.77 23.17
CA THR A 586 12.44 39.95 23.98
C THR A 586 13.96 40.19 24.10
N ALA A 587 14.80 39.16 23.95
CA ALA A 587 16.25 39.29 23.84
C ALA A 587 16.74 39.62 22.41
N GLU A 588 16.05 39.14 21.38
CA GLU A 588 16.32 39.34 19.95
C GLU A 588 16.02 40.78 19.56
N SER A 589 14.92 41.35 20.05
CA SER A 589 14.63 42.78 19.91
C SER A 589 15.69 43.68 20.58
N ARG A 590 16.50 43.13 21.49
CA ARG A 590 17.61 43.84 22.18
C ARG A 590 18.99 43.56 21.57
N GLY A 591 19.13 42.62 20.62
CA GLY A 591 20.43 42.07 20.18
C GLY A 591 20.63 41.87 18.67
N GLN A 592 19.83 42.51 17.82
CA GLN A 592 19.84 42.26 16.37
C GLN A 592 21.06 42.80 15.60
N GLU A 593 21.85 43.76 16.13
CA GLU A 593 23.06 44.24 15.43
C GLU A 593 24.32 43.42 15.75
N ALA A 594 24.45 42.86 16.95
CA ALA A 594 25.63 42.07 17.35
C ALA A 594 25.62 40.63 16.77
N THR A 595 24.43 40.10 16.48
CA THR A 595 24.25 38.72 16.00
C THR A 595 24.46 38.57 14.49
N GLY A 596 24.19 39.63 13.70
CA GLY A 596 24.48 39.65 12.26
C GLY A 596 25.97 39.49 11.94
N ASN A 597 26.81 40.27 12.63
CA ASN A 597 28.27 40.19 12.50
C ASN A 597 28.83 38.82 12.95
N ARG A 598 28.28 38.25 14.02
CA ARG A 598 28.70 36.92 14.52
C ARG A 598 28.30 35.79 13.57
N ARG A 599 27.13 35.88 12.93
CA ARG A 599 26.68 34.92 11.93
C ARG A 599 27.55 34.96 10.66
N GLN A 600 27.89 36.16 10.18
CA GLN A 600 28.83 36.30 9.06
C GLN A 600 30.24 35.81 9.40
N GLN A 601 30.72 36.06 10.61
CA GLN A 601 32.03 35.57 11.06
C GLN A 601 32.07 34.03 11.19
N LEU A 602 30.99 33.41 11.68
CA LEU A 602 30.85 31.95 11.73
C LEU A 602 30.78 31.34 10.32
N LEU A 603 30.06 31.96 9.39
CA LEU A 603 29.99 31.50 7.99
C LEU A 603 31.36 31.50 7.32
N LEU A 604 32.13 32.58 7.44
CA LEU A 604 33.48 32.67 6.88
C LEU A 604 34.43 31.61 7.48
N MET A 605 34.28 31.28 8.76
CA MET A 605 35.09 30.24 9.40
C MET A 605 34.69 28.82 8.99
N LEU A 606 33.39 28.57 8.78
CA LEU A 606 32.91 27.30 8.26
C LEU A 606 33.35 27.09 6.81
N GLU A 607 33.30 28.14 5.98
CA GLU A 607 33.85 28.13 4.62
C GLU A 607 35.36 27.80 4.62
N GLY A 608 36.12 28.41 5.54
CA GLY A 608 37.53 28.09 5.74
C GLY A 608 37.79 26.62 6.12
N LEU A 609 36.94 26.02 6.95
CA LEU A 609 37.05 24.59 7.28
C LEU A 609 36.68 23.67 6.12
N VAL A 610 35.68 24.05 5.32
CA VAL A 610 35.31 23.30 4.12
C VAL A 610 36.47 23.31 3.11
N ALA A 611 37.15 24.44 2.95
CA ALA A 611 38.33 24.57 2.08
C ALA A 611 39.54 23.75 2.59
N GLU A 612 39.76 23.66 3.91
CA GLU A 612 40.82 22.79 4.44
C GLU A 612 40.47 21.30 4.29
N LYS A 613 39.19 20.93 4.41
CA LYS A 613 38.73 19.55 4.16
C LYS A 613 38.91 19.15 2.69
N SER A 614 38.65 20.05 1.73
CA SER A 614 38.88 19.74 0.32
C SER A 614 40.38 19.55 0.02
N ARG A 615 41.26 20.41 0.57
CA ARG A 615 42.72 20.26 0.46
C ARG A 615 43.22 18.93 1.05
N LEU A 616 42.68 18.52 2.19
CA LEU A 616 43.04 17.23 2.81
C LEU A 616 42.60 16.04 1.96
N ASN A 617 41.41 16.12 1.34
CA ASN A 617 40.94 15.10 0.40
C ASN A 617 41.83 15.02 -0.85
N GLU A 618 42.26 16.15 -1.41
CA GLU A 618 43.20 16.18 -2.54
C GLU A 618 44.55 15.54 -2.19
N ALA A 619 45.08 15.85 -1.00
CA ALA A 619 46.33 15.26 -0.53
C ALA A 619 46.20 13.73 -0.29
N LEU A 620 45.07 13.26 0.24
CA LEU A 620 44.79 11.83 0.39
C LEU A 620 44.64 11.13 -0.97
N GLN A 621 44.05 11.80 -1.96
CA GLN A 621 43.96 11.27 -3.33
C GLN A 621 45.34 11.16 -3.99
N ALA A 622 46.20 12.16 -3.81
CA ALA A 622 47.59 12.10 -4.25
C ALA A 622 48.36 10.97 -3.55
N GLU A 623 48.11 10.73 -2.26
CA GLU A 623 48.72 9.61 -1.52
C GLU A 623 48.30 8.26 -2.10
N ARG A 624 47.01 8.09 -2.43
CA ARG A 624 46.51 6.89 -3.13
C ARG A 624 47.17 6.70 -4.49
N GLN A 625 47.45 7.78 -5.21
CA GLN A 625 48.15 7.73 -6.50
C GLN A 625 49.62 7.32 -6.34
N LEU A 626 50.32 7.80 -5.30
CA LEU A 626 51.68 7.32 -4.97
C LEU A 626 51.68 5.83 -4.63
N TYR A 627 50.76 5.36 -3.77
CA TYR A 627 50.67 3.92 -3.47
C TYR A 627 50.35 3.08 -4.70
N SER A 628 49.44 3.55 -5.58
CA SER A 628 49.14 2.87 -6.84
C SER A 628 50.37 2.78 -7.74
N SER A 629 51.15 3.85 -7.82
CA SER A 629 52.40 3.90 -8.58
C SER A 629 53.44 2.94 -7.98
N LEU A 630 53.65 2.98 -6.67
CA LEU A 630 54.58 2.11 -5.95
C LEU A 630 54.25 0.61 -6.09
N VAL A 631 52.97 0.25 -6.08
CA VAL A 631 52.49 -1.12 -6.29
C VAL A 631 52.74 -1.59 -7.73
N LYS A 632 52.52 -0.74 -8.73
CA LYS A 632 52.82 -1.05 -10.15
C LYS A 632 54.32 -1.29 -10.37
N PHE A 633 55.19 -0.58 -9.65
CA PHE A 633 56.64 -0.77 -9.74
C PHE A 633 57.16 -2.01 -9.01
N HIS A 634 56.44 -2.54 -8.02
CA HIS A 634 56.80 -3.80 -7.35
C HIS A 634 56.66 -5.05 -8.24
N ALA A 635 56.00 -4.93 -9.42
CA ALA A 635 55.79 -6.03 -10.35
C ALA A 635 56.98 -6.30 -11.32
N HIS A 636 57.95 -5.38 -11.45
CA HIS A 636 59.11 -5.53 -12.34
C HIS A 636 60.44 -5.09 -11.66
N PRO A 637 61.29 -6.02 -11.19
CA PRO A 637 62.37 -5.72 -10.24
C PRO A 637 63.69 -5.14 -10.82
N ASP A 638 63.95 -5.22 -12.13
CA ASP A 638 65.32 -5.09 -12.70
C ASP A 638 65.62 -3.81 -13.51
N SER A 639 64.87 -2.70 -13.33
CA SER A 639 65.15 -1.43 -14.03
C SER A 639 66.27 -0.62 -13.34
N PRO A 640 67.32 -0.15 -14.07
CA PRO A 640 68.42 0.64 -13.51
C PRO A 640 68.01 2.06 -13.08
N GLU A 641 66.84 2.55 -13.48
CA GLU A 641 66.31 3.88 -13.13
C GLU A 641 65.59 3.89 -11.77
N ARG A 642 65.28 2.70 -11.21
CA ARG A 642 64.52 2.48 -9.97
C ARG A 642 65.03 3.30 -8.78
N GLY A 643 66.34 3.42 -8.64
CA GLY A 643 66.94 4.17 -7.52
C GLY A 643 66.67 5.68 -7.59
N GLN A 644 66.53 6.24 -8.79
CA GLN A 644 66.21 7.67 -8.98
C GLN A 644 64.71 7.92 -8.84
N THR A 645 63.88 7.03 -9.40
CA THR A 645 62.41 7.12 -9.27
C THR A 645 61.94 6.88 -7.84
N LEU A 646 62.50 5.90 -7.11
CA LEU A 646 62.16 5.69 -5.69
C LEU A 646 62.57 6.87 -4.81
N ARG A 647 63.66 7.58 -5.14
CA ARG A 647 64.00 8.83 -4.46
C ARG A 647 62.98 9.92 -4.75
N ALA A 648 62.57 10.08 -6.01
CA ALA A 648 61.53 11.03 -6.40
C ALA A 648 60.16 10.72 -5.74
N GLU A 649 59.78 9.44 -5.65
CA GLU A 649 58.55 8.99 -4.96
C GLU A 649 58.64 9.21 -3.45
N LEU A 650 59.82 9.03 -2.85
CA LEU A 650 60.05 9.28 -1.42
C LEU A 650 60.05 10.79 -1.11
N GLU A 651 60.63 11.61 -1.98
CA GLU A 651 60.53 13.07 -1.92
C GLU A 651 59.07 13.53 -2.11
N GLY A 652 58.33 12.92 -3.04
CA GLY A 652 56.90 13.13 -3.23
C GLY A 652 56.07 12.76 -2.00
N ALA A 653 56.36 11.63 -1.36
CA ALA A 653 55.71 11.20 -0.13
C ALA A 653 56.04 12.14 1.05
N GLN A 654 57.28 12.62 1.16
CA GLN A 654 57.67 13.62 2.16
C GLN A 654 56.95 14.96 1.93
N ALA A 655 56.83 15.40 0.68
CA ALA A 655 56.10 16.61 0.34
C ALA A 655 54.59 16.49 0.63
N LEU A 656 53.98 15.33 0.33
CA LEU A 656 52.58 15.07 0.68
C LEU A 656 52.35 15.02 2.18
N ARG A 657 53.27 14.41 2.93
CA ARG A 657 53.21 14.41 4.39
C ARG A 657 53.26 15.83 4.95
N GLY A 658 54.15 16.68 4.44
CA GLY A 658 54.20 18.09 4.83
C GLY A 658 52.90 18.84 4.53
N ARG A 659 52.31 18.62 3.35
CA ARG A 659 51.01 19.21 2.98
C ARG A 659 49.85 18.75 3.87
N LEU A 660 49.83 17.47 4.25
CA LEU A 660 48.83 16.93 5.18
C LEU A 660 49.00 17.51 6.58
N GLU A 661 50.23 17.59 7.09
CA GLU A 661 50.54 18.18 8.39
C GLU A 661 50.16 19.67 8.43
N GLU A 662 50.41 20.43 7.36
CA GLU A 662 49.98 21.83 7.23
C GLU A 662 48.45 21.98 7.20
N ALA A 663 47.75 21.17 6.39
CA ALA A 663 46.29 21.23 6.28
C ALA A 663 45.60 20.84 7.59
N LEU A 664 46.11 19.80 8.28
CA LEU A 664 45.64 19.42 9.60
C LEU A 664 45.93 20.51 10.64
N GLY A 665 47.11 21.14 10.59
CA GLY A 665 47.45 22.28 11.44
C GLY A 665 46.48 23.45 11.29
N ARG A 666 46.18 23.86 10.05
CA ARG A 666 45.20 24.93 9.75
C ARG A 666 43.78 24.55 10.17
N SER A 667 43.37 23.30 9.94
CA SER A 667 42.05 22.81 10.35
C SER A 667 41.88 22.83 11.88
N MET A 668 42.90 22.38 12.63
CA MET A 668 42.90 22.46 14.10
C MET A 668 42.88 23.90 14.60
N GLU A 669 43.57 24.83 13.93
CA GLU A 669 43.54 26.24 14.31
C GLU A 669 42.15 26.87 14.06
N HIS A 670 41.52 26.58 12.93
CA HIS A 670 40.14 27.00 12.65
C HIS A 670 39.13 26.42 13.64
N LEU A 671 39.29 25.15 14.04
CA LEU A 671 38.46 24.51 15.08
C LEU A 671 38.66 25.16 16.46
N ARG A 672 39.92 25.43 16.86
CA ARG A 672 40.20 26.13 18.12
C ARG A 672 39.58 27.53 18.14
N ARG A 673 39.62 28.26 17.02
CA ARG A 673 38.98 29.57 16.88
C ARG A 673 37.45 29.45 17.00
N LEU A 674 36.83 28.40 16.44
CA LEU A 674 35.40 28.12 16.62
C LEU A 674 35.04 27.82 18.07
N GLU A 675 35.85 27.02 18.76
CA GLU A 675 35.66 26.71 20.18
C GLU A 675 35.74 27.97 21.05
N THR A 676 36.67 28.89 20.75
CA THR A 676 36.75 30.19 21.47
C THR A 676 35.55 31.10 21.23
N LEU A 677 34.94 31.07 20.05
CA LEU A 677 33.69 31.78 19.77
C LEU A 677 32.48 31.15 20.47
N GLY A 678 32.53 29.86 20.83
CA GLY A 678 31.50 29.18 21.63
C GLY A 678 31.56 29.51 23.12
N ALA A 679 32.75 29.83 23.66
CA ALA A 679 32.95 30.01 25.11
C ALA A 679 32.52 31.38 25.67
N PHE A 680 32.32 32.42 24.84
CA PHE A 680 31.86 33.75 25.29
C PHE A 680 30.33 33.85 25.53
N GLY A 681 29.61 32.72 25.57
CA GLY A 681 28.16 32.64 25.76
C GLY A 681 27.72 32.37 27.20
N GLY A 682 28.44 32.88 28.22
CA GLY A 682 28.08 32.65 29.62
C GLY A 682 28.68 33.70 30.54
N GLY A 683 27.93 34.76 30.82
CA GLY A 683 28.33 35.75 31.82
C GLY A 683 27.27 36.81 32.02
N GLU A 684 26.36 36.58 32.97
CA GLU A 684 25.83 37.61 33.87
C GLU A 684 25.31 36.92 35.15
N GLN A 685 26.16 36.95 36.19
CA GLN A 685 25.80 36.63 37.57
C GLN A 685 25.07 37.84 38.18
N GLN A 686 23.89 37.63 38.74
CA GLN A 686 23.29 38.55 39.70
C GLN A 686 23.25 37.92 41.10
N SER A 687 23.77 38.73 42.01
CA SER A 687 23.89 38.58 43.47
C SER A 687 22.55 38.67 44.20
N VAL A 688 22.58 38.43 45.52
CA VAL A 688 21.56 38.69 46.59
C VAL A 688 20.66 37.46 46.87
N ARG A 689 20.51 36.86 48.07
CA ARG A 689 20.66 37.32 49.47
C ARG A 689 20.79 36.14 50.46
N GLU A 690 21.11 36.53 51.68
CA GLU A 690 21.40 35.83 52.94
C GLU A 690 20.41 34.77 53.47
N SER A 691 21.00 33.87 54.29
CA SER A 691 20.54 32.82 55.25
C SER A 691 19.31 33.14 56.15
N PRO A 692 18.75 32.22 57.01
CA PRO A 692 19.37 31.03 57.63
C PRO A 692 18.53 29.74 57.89
N THR A 693 19.26 28.69 58.27
CA THR A 693 18.95 27.39 58.93
C THR A 693 18.01 27.47 60.17
N PRO A 694 17.48 26.37 60.81
CA PRO A 694 18.08 25.01 60.96
C PRO A 694 17.13 23.77 61.15
N ALA A 695 17.78 22.60 61.32
CA ALA A 695 17.50 21.53 62.30
C ALA A 695 16.58 20.31 61.98
N CYS A 696 17.24 19.13 62.08
CA CYS A 696 16.83 17.86 62.74
C CYS A 696 15.72 17.00 62.06
N LEU A 697 15.71 15.65 62.02
CA LEU A 697 16.27 14.54 62.84
C LEU A 697 16.50 13.33 61.89
N LEU A 698 17.65 12.64 61.85
CA LEU A 698 17.98 11.42 62.63
C LEU A 698 16.80 10.48 62.94
N SER A 699 16.73 9.32 62.26
CA SER A 699 16.81 7.99 62.91
C SER A 699 16.66 6.81 61.92
N SER A 700 17.74 6.02 61.85
CA SER A 700 17.71 4.55 62.03
C SER A 700 17.13 3.64 60.92
N GLY A 701 17.80 2.56 60.47
CA GLY A 701 19.00 1.93 61.01
C GLY A 701 19.63 0.87 60.08
N LEU A 702 20.92 0.62 60.36
CA LEU A 702 21.60 -0.67 60.50
C LEU A 702 21.38 -1.78 59.44
N HIS A 703 22.33 -1.85 58.48
CA HIS A 703 23.32 -2.92 58.22
C HIS A 703 22.96 -4.43 58.38
N PRO A 704 23.78 -5.37 57.86
CA PRO A 704 24.54 -5.42 56.60
C PRO A 704 24.52 -6.84 55.94
N ALA A 705 24.88 -6.97 54.67
CA ALA A 705 25.42 -8.24 54.15
C ALA A 705 26.39 -7.97 52.99
N THR A 706 27.66 -8.16 53.32
CA THR A 706 28.85 -8.26 52.46
C THR A 706 28.74 -9.35 51.39
N CYS A 707 29.21 -9.05 50.17
CA CYS A 707 30.24 -9.85 49.50
C CYS A 707 30.85 -9.11 48.28
N PRO A 708 32.12 -9.38 47.90
CA PRO A 708 33.01 -8.42 47.26
C PRO A 708 33.51 -8.79 45.85
N GLY A 709 34.12 -7.81 45.18
CA GLY A 709 34.92 -7.94 43.96
C GLY A 709 34.20 -7.27 42.77
N TRP A 710 34.79 -6.33 42.03
CA TRP A 710 36.10 -6.40 41.40
C TRP A 710 36.83 -5.05 41.49
N LYS A 711 38.14 -5.08 41.81
CA LYS A 711 39.03 -3.93 41.67
C LYS A 711 39.63 -3.95 40.26
N LEU A 712 39.32 -2.91 39.48
CA LEU A 712 40.11 -2.50 38.32
C LEU A 712 41.49 -2.04 38.80
N VAL A 713 42.55 -2.68 38.29
CA VAL A 713 43.90 -2.13 38.37
C VAL A 713 44.14 -1.34 37.09
N THR A 714 44.14 -0.02 37.23
CA THR A 714 44.77 0.91 36.29
C THR A 714 46.28 0.86 36.52
N ASN A 715 47.06 0.61 35.48
CA ASN A 715 48.51 0.81 35.54
C ASN A 715 48.91 1.76 34.41
N ARG A 716 49.42 2.93 34.80
CA ARG A 716 50.00 3.96 33.95
C ARG A 716 51.44 4.18 34.41
N ALA A 717 52.34 4.24 33.41
CA ALA A 717 53.64 4.91 33.37
C ALA A 717 54.92 4.18 33.84
N SER A 718 55.84 4.01 32.87
CA SER A 718 57.31 4.19 32.88
C SER A 718 57.79 3.76 31.47
N LEU A 719 58.15 4.61 30.48
CA LEU A 719 59.30 5.52 30.31
C LEU A 719 60.69 4.88 30.52
N ALA A 720 61.54 5.00 29.46
CA ALA A 720 62.93 4.57 29.22
C ALA A 720 63.16 3.03 29.12
N ASP A 721 63.86 2.44 28.14
CA ASP A 721 64.85 2.84 27.13
C ASP A 721 64.49 2.32 25.72
#